data_AF-A0A1Q9NKZ4-F1
#
_entry.id   AF-A0A1Q9NKZ4-F1
#
_cell.length_a   1.000
_cell.length_b   1.000
_cell.length_c   1.000
_cell.angle_alpha   90.00
_cell.angle_beta   90.00
_cell.angle_gamma   90.00
#
_symmetry.space_group_name_H-M   'P 1'
#
loop_
_entity.id
_entity.type
_entity.pdbx_description
1 polymer ?
#
loop_
_entity_poly.entity_id
_entity_poly.type
_entity_poly.pdbx_seq_one_letter_code
_entity_poly.pdbx_strand_id
1 'polypeptide(L)'
;MALRTYTTGLSLKHFPQNERRSVKRRLAAIVLQLSDENTKHCQKHAHEVVNYLIDQDIDNHCVMDPVAEVNGGKGKYGVNELMKKIGNAKNHLHSGYHQLLTSCKGYIDRVNKVREIFEFMNDNQKEFISWILWQRSTYANRVFAKKWNVKFWYVDNLMRGVHNSYFGNIKNNLPCFVRDPSEKEFIDAIDVILSGFNNDLTNREKAFVNKLKKLKKLKTIGLTGPMDPMELSFIPTGWKHLKMWVDNLDLHRSWMPVFRSILSQVYLLDYKGMINKIKTAKVTELLRIPFQKDERKNNKNNKNNKNTKNNKDKKNYKNKLSYQMVSGPKYVIRRENNTKSLDLMRKQGYFVLQFKFLEDKWKDAIAVRVKPSRKMRVIIYKEITLRSMVVHTPRSNDVDIQLIFEGDTENFISTDHLKKKISVNKVDTIGIDINRRGEYAVVSNLDVELPDEIVEQSRRWNVVLDKISHLQYLQDKTDNSWRKSIYGFQIGDLHNRKKNLRKDYHLRLANWVGLQMVSSGADKLVIEDLDIRTYGTRGALAKAIESMADDTSLYAREVLAVRKFTGKYIELVKTSAYNSSRIHVDCGGRLKRDYSRNQYDIAPCSECGKMVNTHKNAAIYLVSTLSGPQNPDIL
;
A
#
# COMPACT_ATOMS: atom_id res chain seq x y z
N MET A 1 2.81 -7.19 -22.63
CA MET A 1 1.54 -6.45 -22.54
C MET A 1 1.47 -5.64 -21.25
N ALA A 2 1.23 -4.32 -21.33
CA ALA A 2 1.19 -3.40 -20.21
C ALA A 2 -0.19 -2.75 -20.07
N LEU A 3 -0.58 -2.42 -18.83
CA LEU A 3 -1.76 -1.63 -18.53
C LEU A 3 -1.35 -0.22 -18.10
N ARG A 4 -1.97 0.80 -18.70
CA ARG A 4 -1.76 2.19 -18.33
C ARG A 4 -3.06 2.91 -18.07
N THR A 5 -3.01 3.75 -17.06
CA THR A 5 -4.19 4.38 -16.50
C THR A 5 -4.05 5.89 -16.56
N TYR A 6 -5.03 6.56 -17.16
CA TYR A 6 -5.05 8.00 -17.31
C TYR A 6 -6.37 8.58 -16.81
N THR A 7 -6.28 9.51 -15.87
CA THR A 7 -7.45 10.23 -15.37
C THR A 7 -7.64 11.52 -16.16
N THR A 8 -8.88 11.77 -16.59
CA THR A 8 -9.31 12.98 -17.28
C THR A 8 -10.65 13.43 -16.76
N GLY A 9 -10.88 14.75 -16.72
CA GLY A 9 -12.17 15.31 -16.36
C GLY A 9 -13.17 15.20 -17.51
N LEU A 10 -14.46 15.24 -17.18
CA LEU A 10 -15.52 15.35 -18.18
C LEU A 10 -15.60 16.75 -18.78
N SER A 11 -15.59 16.83 -20.12
CA SER A 11 -15.68 18.10 -20.85
C SER A 11 -17.14 18.51 -21.02
N LEU A 12 -17.46 19.69 -20.51
CA LEU A 12 -18.75 20.36 -20.68
C LEU A 12 -18.67 21.56 -21.64
N LYS A 13 -17.57 21.68 -22.41
CA LYS A 13 -17.34 22.85 -23.27
C LYS A 13 -18.38 22.98 -24.39
N HIS A 14 -19.05 21.89 -24.76
CA HIS A 14 -20.14 21.88 -25.74
C HIS A 14 -21.47 22.37 -25.19
N PHE A 15 -21.59 22.58 -23.87
CA PHE A 15 -22.73 23.29 -23.28
C PHE A 15 -22.49 24.80 -23.25
N PRO A 16 -23.54 25.62 -23.41
CA PRO A 16 -23.52 27.06 -23.15
C PRO A 16 -22.92 27.39 -21.78
N GLN A 17 -22.17 28.49 -21.67
CA GLN A 17 -21.40 28.82 -20.47
C GLN A 17 -22.26 28.98 -19.21
N ASN A 18 -23.45 29.56 -19.35
CA ASN A 18 -24.47 29.72 -18.31
C ASN A 18 -25.01 28.37 -17.79
N GLU A 19 -25.10 27.34 -18.64
CA GLU A 19 -25.62 26.02 -18.27
C GLU A 19 -24.59 25.10 -17.62
N ARG A 20 -23.29 25.28 -17.94
CA ARG A 20 -22.21 24.38 -17.49
C ARG A 20 -22.24 24.11 -15.98
N ARG A 21 -22.54 25.12 -15.17
CA ARG A 21 -22.59 24.97 -13.70
C ARG A 21 -23.76 24.08 -13.25
N SER A 22 -24.92 24.22 -13.89
CA SER A 22 -26.10 23.39 -13.61
C SER A 22 -25.85 21.94 -14.03
N VAL A 23 -25.35 21.74 -15.26
CA VAL A 23 -25.00 20.41 -15.79
C VAL A 23 -23.98 19.71 -14.90
N LYS A 24 -22.94 20.43 -14.47
CA LYS A 24 -21.89 19.90 -13.60
C LYS A 24 -22.44 19.44 -12.23
N ARG A 25 -23.34 20.23 -11.63
CA ARG A 25 -24.03 19.84 -10.38
C ARG A 25 -24.93 18.63 -10.57
N ARG A 26 -25.74 18.61 -11.64
CA ARG A 26 -26.65 17.50 -11.94
C ARG A 26 -25.86 16.21 -12.18
N LEU A 27 -24.77 16.28 -12.93
CA LEU A 27 -23.85 15.16 -13.16
C LEU A 27 -23.25 14.64 -11.84
N ALA A 28 -22.73 15.52 -10.98
CA ALA A 28 -22.20 15.12 -9.68
C ALA A 28 -23.27 14.47 -8.79
N ALA A 29 -24.49 15.00 -8.80
CA ALA A 29 -25.63 14.42 -8.07
C ALA A 29 -26.01 13.02 -8.60
N ILE A 30 -26.03 12.81 -9.93
CA ILE A 30 -26.24 11.48 -10.52
C ILE A 30 -25.17 10.51 -10.01
N VAL A 31 -23.89 10.87 -10.11
CA VAL A 31 -22.80 9.97 -9.69
C VAL A 31 -22.80 9.72 -8.18
N LEU A 32 -23.22 10.69 -7.36
CA LEU A 32 -23.38 10.50 -5.91
C LEU A 32 -24.60 9.64 -5.55
N GLN A 33 -25.71 9.72 -6.28
CA GLN A 33 -26.83 8.82 -6.07
C GLN A 33 -26.43 7.38 -6.40
N LEU A 34 -25.75 7.18 -7.53
CA LEU A 34 -25.20 5.88 -7.90
C LEU A 34 -24.18 5.41 -6.86
N SER A 35 -23.34 6.34 -6.39
CA SER A 35 -22.60 6.38 -5.12
C SER A 35 -23.10 5.46 -4.02
N ASP A 36 -24.19 5.99 -3.48
CA ASP A 36 -24.79 5.58 -2.24
C ASP A 36 -25.62 4.31 -2.46
N GLU A 37 -26.33 4.19 -3.59
CA GLU A 37 -27.06 2.97 -3.93
C GLU A 37 -26.15 1.75 -4.10
N ASN A 38 -25.00 1.90 -4.77
CA ASN A 38 -24.03 0.80 -4.89
C ASN A 38 -23.47 0.39 -3.51
N THR A 39 -23.19 1.39 -2.66
CA THR A 39 -22.70 1.13 -1.29
C THR A 39 -23.75 0.38 -0.47
N LYS A 40 -25.03 0.80 -0.51
CA LYS A 40 -26.14 0.11 0.16
C LYS A 40 -26.28 -1.33 -0.34
N HIS A 41 -26.23 -1.55 -1.65
CA HIS A 41 -26.32 -2.89 -2.23
C HIS A 41 -25.12 -3.77 -1.87
N CYS A 42 -23.89 -3.26 -1.94
CA CYS A 42 -22.71 -4.01 -1.50
C CYS A 42 -22.79 -4.34 0.00
N GLN A 43 -23.28 -3.42 0.85
CA GLN A 43 -23.48 -3.68 2.27
C GLN A 43 -24.57 -4.72 2.54
N LYS A 44 -25.70 -4.63 1.83
CA LYS A 44 -26.80 -5.60 1.92
C LYS A 44 -26.33 -6.98 1.49
N HIS A 45 -25.67 -7.09 0.34
CA HIS A 45 -25.17 -8.37 -0.15
C HIS A 45 -23.99 -8.89 0.65
N ALA A 46 -23.13 -8.03 1.20
CA ALA A 46 -22.10 -8.46 2.16
C ALA A 46 -22.77 -9.04 3.41
N HIS A 47 -23.84 -8.42 3.92
CA HIS A 47 -24.63 -8.99 5.00
C HIS A 47 -25.30 -10.30 4.58
N GLU A 48 -25.89 -10.40 3.40
CA GLU A 48 -26.49 -11.66 2.92
C GLU A 48 -25.45 -12.77 2.74
N VAL A 49 -24.25 -12.46 2.26
CA VAL A 49 -23.15 -13.43 2.14
C VAL A 49 -22.62 -13.82 3.52
N VAL A 50 -22.45 -12.86 4.43
CA VAL A 50 -22.04 -13.13 5.81
C VAL A 50 -23.10 -13.97 6.51
N ASN A 51 -24.38 -13.62 6.39
CA ASN A 51 -25.50 -14.37 6.94
C ASN A 51 -25.60 -15.74 6.28
N TYR A 52 -25.44 -15.87 4.96
CA TYR A 52 -25.41 -17.18 4.30
C TYR A 52 -24.24 -18.03 4.82
N LEU A 53 -23.04 -17.44 4.98
CA LEU A 53 -21.89 -18.15 5.54
C LEU A 53 -22.09 -18.53 7.02
N ILE A 54 -22.88 -17.77 7.77
CA ILE A 54 -23.22 -18.04 9.18
C ILE A 54 -24.37 -19.06 9.29
N ASP A 55 -25.42 -18.90 8.48
CA ASP A 55 -26.66 -19.69 8.44
C ASP A 55 -26.48 -21.04 7.71
N GLN A 56 -25.42 -21.20 6.89
CA GLN A 56 -25.01 -22.51 6.33
C GLN A 56 -24.30 -23.41 7.37
N ASP A 57 -24.74 -23.35 8.63
CA ASP A 57 -24.45 -24.38 9.63
C ASP A 57 -22.94 -24.55 9.96
N ILE A 58 -22.27 -23.44 10.30
CA ILE A 58 -20.92 -23.49 10.93
C ILE A 58 -20.97 -24.21 12.29
N ASP A 59 -22.14 -24.30 12.94
CA ASP A 59 -22.28 -25.00 14.21
C ASP A 59 -22.36 -26.53 14.05
N ASN A 60 -22.61 -27.08 12.86
CA ASN A 60 -22.71 -28.54 12.66
C ASN A 60 -21.81 -29.12 11.55
N HIS A 61 -21.27 -28.32 10.63
CA HIS A 61 -20.29 -28.79 9.66
C HIS A 61 -18.91 -28.22 9.93
N CYS A 62 -18.00 -29.13 10.30
CA CYS A 62 -16.57 -28.91 10.36
C CYS A 62 -16.14 -28.13 9.10
N VAL A 63 -15.37 -27.05 9.28
CA VAL A 63 -14.80 -26.19 8.21
C VAL A 63 -13.92 -26.99 7.21
N MET A 64 -13.80 -28.30 7.40
CA MET A 64 -13.01 -29.28 6.68
C MET A 64 -13.68 -29.86 5.43
N ASP A 65 -14.98 -29.66 5.19
CA ASP A 65 -15.54 -30.13 3.93
C ASP A 65 -15.00 -29.28 2.77
N PRO A 66 -14.45 -29.93 1.71
CA PRO A 66 -13.99 -29.22 0.54
C PRO A 66 -15.16 -28.45 -0.03
N VAL A 67 -15.03 -27.12 -0.14
CA VAL A 67 -15.92 -26.35 -1.01
C VAL A 67 -15.72 -26.95 -2.39
N ALA A 68 -16.68 -27.77 -2.83
CA ALA A 68 -16.61 -28.54 -4.06
C ALA A 68 -16.04 -27.65 -5.16
N GLU A 69 -14.97 -28.12 -5.82
CA GLU A 69 -14.23 -27.37 -6.83
C GLU A 69 -15.23 -26.66 -7.75
N VAL A 70 -15.36 -25.34 -7.55
CA VAL A 70 -16.13 -24.51 -8.46
C VAL A 70 -15.25 -24.38 -9.69
N ASN A 71 -15.37 -25.40 -10.56
CA ASN A 71 -14.72 -25.55 -11.85
C ASN A 71 -14.32 -24.18 -12.41
N GLY A 72 -12.99 -23.99 -12.51
CA GLY A 72 -12.34 -22.78 -12.98
C GLY A 72 -12.89 -22.36 -14.34
N GLY A 73 -13.89 -21.50 -14.33
CA GLY A 73 -14.60 -21.09 -15.54
C GLY A 73 -16.03 -20.58 -15.32
N LYS A 74 -16.69 -20.93 -14.22
CA LYS A 74 -18.13 -20.66 -14.04
C LYS A 74 -18.50 -19.37 -13.29
N GLY A 75 -17.61 -18.37 -13.25
CA GLY A 75 -17.97 -17.02 -12.77
C GLY A 75 -19.10 -16.36 -13.59
N LYS A 76 -19.39 -16.85 -14.80
CA LYS A 76 -20.52 -16.42 -15.64
C LYS A 76 -21.86 -17.09 -15.32
N TYR A 77 -21.87 -18.29 -14.74
CA TYR A 77 -23.10 -19.07 -14.53
C TYR A 77 -23.87 -18.61 -13.28
N GLY A 78 -23.18 -18.34 -12.17
CA GLY A 78 -23.81 -17.81 -10.96
C GLY A 78 -24.39 -16.40 -11.15
N VAL A 79 -23.71 -15.54 -11.92
CA VAL A 79 -24.23 -14.21 -12.30
C VAL A 79 -25.54 -14.34 -13.08
N ASN A 80 -25.61 -15.28 -14.03
CA ASN A 80 -26.79 -15.47 -14.87
C ASN A 80 -27.97 -16.08 -14.11
N GLU A 81 -27.75 -17.05 -13.21
CA GLU A 81 -28.80 -17.59 -12.35
C GLU A 81 -29.32 -16.58 -11.34
N LEU A 82 -28.43 -15.80 -10.71
CA LEU A 82 -28.84 -14.77 -9.77
C LEU A 82 -29.59 -13.63 -10.50
N MET A 83 -29.14 -13.23 -11.69
CA MET A 83 -29.88 -12.27 -12.53
C MET A 83 -31.28 -12.77 -12.90
N LYS A 84 -31.43 -14.06 -13.19
CA LYS A 84 -32.73 -14.69 -13.44
C LYS A 84 -33.62 -14.69 -12.19
N LYS A 85 -33.06 -14.94 -11.00
CA LYS A 85 -33.80 -14.91 -9.72
C LYS A 85 -34.20 -13.50 -9.28
N ILE A 86 -33.39 -12.47 -9.54
CA ILE A 86 -33.61 -11.10 -9.00
C ILE A 86 -34.32 -10.17 -10.01
N GLY A 87 -34.46 -10.56 -11.28
CA GLY A 87 -35.32 -9.88 -12.26
C GLY A 87 -34.93 -8.46 -12.65
N ASN A 88 -33.76 -7.92 -12.27
CA ASN A 88 -33.42 -6.51 -12.49
C ASN A 88 -31.96 -6.27 -12.93
N ALA A 89 -31.75 -6.08 -14.24
CA ALA A 89 -30.45 -5.91 -14.87
C ALA A 89 -29.99 -4.43 -14.93
N LYS A 90 -29.99 -3.72 -13.79
CA LYS A 90 -29.51 -2.32 -13.72
C LYS A 90 -28.00 -2.25 -13.42
N ASN A 91 -27.31 -1.30 -14.05
CA ASN A 91 -25.85 -1.10 -14.03
C ASN A 91 -25.16 -1.21 -12.64
N HIS A 92 -25.78 -0.63 -11.62
CA HIS A 92 -25.26 -0.62 -10.25
C HIS A 92 -25.19 -2.04 -9.67
N LEU A 93 -26.17 -2.90 -9.98
CA LEU A 93 -26.14 -4.31 -9.56
C LEU A 93 -24.98 -5.05 -10.22
N HIS A 94 -24.68 -4.83 -11.51
CA HIS A 94 -23.58 -5.56 -12.16
C HIS A 94 -22.19 -5.08 -11.71
N SER A 95 -21.98 -3.77 -11.56
CA SER A 95 -20.71 -3.23 -11.05
C SER A 95 -20.53 -3.55 -9.56
N GLY A 96 -21.59 -3.38 -8.76
CA GLY A 96 -21.63 -3.75 -7.35
C GLY A 96 -21.44 -5.24 -7.14
N TYR A 97 -22.07 -6.08 -7.97
CA TYR A 97 -21.94 -7.54 -7.94
C TYR A 97 -20.57 -7.99 -8.43
N HIS A 98 -19.98 -7.38 -9.47
CA HIS A 98 -18.62 -7.72 -9.87
C HIS A 98 -17.60 -7.34 -8.78
N GLN A 99 -17.80 -6.18 -8.14
CA GLN A 99 -16.96 -5.70 -7.04
C GLN A 99 -17.14 -6.56 -5.78
N LEU A 100 -18.38 -6.94 -5.47
CA LEU A 100 -18.73 -7.91 -4.44
C LEU A 100 -18.10 -9.26 -4.76
N LEU A 101 -18.25 -9.80 -5.97
CA LEU A 101 -17.64 -11.07 -6.40
C LEU A 101 -16.13 -11.04 -6.28
N THR A 102 -15.48 -9.93 -6.66
CA THR A 102 -14.04 -9.75 -6.51
C THR A 102 -13.64 -9.69 -5.03
N SER A 103 -14.47 -9.04 -4.21
CA SER A 103 -14.25 -8.90 -2.76
C SER A 103 -14.50 -10.21 -2.02
N CYS A 104 -15.55 -10.95 -2.37
CA CYS A 104 -15.89 -12.29 -1.89
C CYS A 104 -14.82 -13.28 -2.32
N LYS A 105 -14.37 -13.27 -3.58
CA LYS A 105 -13.22 -14.07 -4.02
C LYS A 105 -11.96 -13.75 -3.22
N GLY A 106 -11.67 -12.46 -3.02
CA GLY A 106 -10.53 -12.04 -2.19
C GLY A 106 -10.68 -12.38 -0.71
N TYR A 107 -11.92 -12.43 -0.19
CA TYR A 107 -12.23 -12.85 1.17
C TYR A 107 -12.11 -14.36 1.32
N ILE A 108 -12.71 -15.15 0.42
CA ILE A 108 -12.61 -16.61 0.37
C ILE A 108 -11.15 -17.03 0.22
N ASP A 109 -10.41 -16.43 -0.71
CA ASP A 109 -8.97 -16.66 -0.86
C ASP A 109 -8.20 -16.35 0.43
N ARG A 110 -8.56 -15.26 1.13
CA ARG A 110 -7.96 -14.95 2.42
C ARG A 110 -8.32 -15.99 3.49
N VAL A 111 -9.57 -16.41 3.58
CA VAL A 111 -10.04 -17.42 4.54
C VAL A 111 -9.33 -18.76 4.28
N ASN A 112 -9.23 -19.19 3.03
CA ASN A 112 -8.52 -20.41 2.64
C ASN A 112 -7.04 -20.31 2.99
N LYS A 113 -6.38 -19.18 2.70
CA LYS A 113 -4.99 -18.95 3.08
C LYS A 113 -4.79 -18.94 4.60
N VAL A 114 -5.72 -18.38 5.36
CA VAL A 114 -5.69 -18.41 6.84
C VAL A 114 -5.87 -19.84 7.35
N ARG A 115 -6.74 -20.63 6.72
CA ARG A 115 -6.91 -22.06 7.02
C ARG A 115 -5.62 -22.83 6.77
N GLU A 116 -5.03 -22.69 5.59
CA GLU A 116 -3.74 -23.31 5.24
C GLU A 116 -2.63 -22.91 6.23
N ILE A 117 -2.63 -21.65 6.69
CA ILE A 117 -1.71 -21.19 7.74
C ILE A 117 -1.95 -21.98 9.03
N PHE A 118 -3.18 -22.12 9.49
CA PHE A 118 -3.47 -22.84 10.73
C PHE A 118 -3.19 -24.34 10.63
N GLU A 119 -3.51 -24.98 9.49
CA GLU A 119 -3.13 -26.37 9.20
C GLU A 119 -1.60 -26.54 9.27
N PHE A 120 -0.87 -25.67 8.57
CA PHE A 120 0.60 -25.68 8.61
C PHE A 120 1.14 -25.46 10.04
N MET A 121 0.56 -24.54 10.80
CA MET A 121 0.97 -24.26 12.17
C MET A 121 0.71 -25.44 13.11
N ASN A 122 -0.40 -26.16 12.90
CA ASN A 122 -0.72 -27.37 13.64
C ASN A 122 0.34 -28.47 13.40
N ASP A 123 0.78 -28.61 12.15
CA ASP A 123 1.81 -29.57 11.74
C ASP A 123 3.24 -29.11 12.09
N ASN A 124 3.44 -27.81 12.35
CA ASN A 124 4.74 -27.18 12.57
C ASN A 124 4.75 -26.34 13.85
N GLN A 125 4.62 -27.01 15.00
CA GLN A 125 4.48 -26.39 16.33
C GLN A 125 5.58 -25.35 16.67
N LYS A 126 6.82 -25.56 16.22
CA LYS A 126 7.92 -24.58 16.41
C LYS A 126 7.62 -23.25 15.73
N GLU A 127 7.05 -23.28 14.54
CA GLU A 127 6.68 -22.08 13.79
C GLU A 127 5.43 -21.42 14.37
N PHE A 128 4.52 -22.21 14.92
CA PHE A 128 3.34 -21.70 15.62
C PHE A 128 3.73 -20.92 16.88
N ILE A 129 4.56 -21.51 17.73
CA ILE A 129 5.12 -20.83 18.92
C ILE A 129 5.90 -19.59 18.51
N SER A 130 6.66 -19.69 17.41
CA SER A 130 7.39 -18.54 16.87
C SER A 130 6.48 -17.38 16.49
N TRP A 131 5.42 -17.72 15.77
CA TRP A 131 4.43 -16.75 15.36
C TRP A 131 3.65 -16.16 16.53
N ILE A 132 3.30 -16.94 17.56
CA ILE A 132 2.65 -16.43 18.79
C ILE A 132 3.54 -15.42 19.50
N LEU A 133 4.79 -15.81 19.80
CA LEU A 133 5.70 -15.02 20.64
C LEU A 133 6.20 -13.75 19.94
N TRP A 134 6.46 -13.83 18.63
CA TRP A 134 7.13 -12.76 17.89
C TRP A 134 6.23 -12.10 16.84
N GLN A 135 4.95 -12.46 16.80
CA GLN A 135 3.99 -12.03 15.76
C GLN A 135 4.43 -12.40 14.34
N ARG A 136 5.39 -13.32 14.21
CA ARG A 136 6.09 -13.63 12.96
C ARG A 136 6.74 -15.00 13.01
N SER A 137 6.56 -15.77 11.94
CA SER A 137 7.39 -16.93 11.63
C SER A 137 8.05 -16.68 10.26
N THR A 138 9.38 -16.55 10.24
CA THR A 138 10.11 -16.23 8.99
C THR A 138 10.09 -17.42 8.03
N TYR A 139 10.12 -18.64 8.55
CA TYR A 139 10.07 -19.86 7.75
C TYR A 139 8.68 -20.07 7.15
N ALA A 140 7.60 -19.99 7.94
CA ALA A 140 6.23 -20.06 7.41
C ALA A 140 5.99 -18.99 6.33
N ASN A 141 6.46 -17.76 6.57
CA ASN A 141 6.35 -16.69 5.57
C ASN A 141 7.04 -17.03 4.24
N ARG A 142 8.20 -17.69 4.26
CA ARG A 142 8.92 -18.11 3.03
C ARG A 142 8.20 -19.26 2.33
N VAL A 143 7.73 -20.25 3.09
CA VAL A 143 6.95 -21.39 2.57
C VAL A 143 5.72 -20.89 1.84
N PHE A 144 4.92 -20.03 2.47
CA PHE A 144 3.69 -19.50 1.88
C PHE A 144 3.93 -18.47 0.77
N ALA A 145 5.01 -17.68 0.83
CA ALA A 145 5.37 -16.79 -0.27
C ALA A 145 5.67 -17.58 -1.55
N LYS A 146 6.39 -18.71 -1.43
CA LYS A 146 6.66 -19.62 -2.54
C LYS A 146 5.39 -20.37 -2.97
N LYS A 147 4.64 -20.96 -2.03
CA LYS A 147 3.42 -21.75 -2.29
C LYS A 147 2.36 -20.95 -3.03
N TRP A 148 2.13 -19.69 -2.64
CA TRP A 148 1.10 -18.85 -3.25
C TRP A 148 1.64 -17.96 -4.40
N ASN A 149 2.93 -18.06 -4.73
CA ASN A 149 3.60 -17.20 -5.70
C ASN A 149 3.36 -15.70 -5.44
N VAL A 150 3.53 -15.29 -4.18
CA VAL A 150 3.34 -13.90 -3.73
C VAL A 150 4.60 -13.37 -3.05
N LYS A 151 4.70 -12.05 -2.95
CA LYS A 151 5.84 -11.41 -2.29
C LYS A 151 5.82 -11.66 -0.78
N PHE A 152 6.98 -11.88 -0.20
CA PHE A 152 7.16 -12.13 1.24
C PHE A 152 6.40 -11.16 2.15
N TRP A 153 6.42 -9.86 1.83
CA TRP A 153 5.75 -8.83 2.63
C TRP A 153 4.22 -8.95 2.66
N TYR A 154 3.62 -9.56 1.63
CA TYR A 154 2.18 -9.79 1.61
C TYR A 154 1.82 -10.82 2.68
N VAL A 155 2.58 -11.92 2.72
CA VAL A 155 2.41 -13.00 3.71
C VAL A 155 2.68 -12.49 5.12
N ASP A 156 3.76 -11.72 5.33
CA ASP A 156 4.09 -11.15 6.65
C ASP A 156 2.96 -10.26 7.19
N ASN A 157 2.35 -9.42 6.34
CA ASN A 157 1.23 -8.58 6.73
C ASN A 157 -0.05 -9.38 7.00
N LEU A 158 -0.33 -10.43 6.20
CA LEU A 158 -1.46 -11.31 6.44
C LEU A 158 -1.31 -12.02 7.79
N MET A 159 -0.16 -12.64 8.04
CA MET A 159 0.17 -13.35 9.27
C MET A 159 0.09 -12.46 10.51
N ARG A 160 0.61 -11.23 10.46
CA ARG A 160 0.46 -10.25 11.55
C ARG A 160 -0.99 -9.81 11.74
N GLY A 161 -1.72 -9.63 10.64
CA GLY A 161 -3.13 -9.26 10.67
C GLY A 161 -3.99 -10.32 11.36
N VAL A 162 -3.74 -11.59 11.03
CA VAL A 162 -4.36 -12.75 11.69
C VAL A 162 -3.97 -12.77 13.17
N HIS A 163 -2.66 -12.70 13.48
CA HIS A 163 -2.18 -12.69 14.86
C HIS A 163 -2.87 -11.61 15.70
N ASN A 164 -2.90 -10.36 15.22
CA ASN A 164 -3.54 -9.26 15.92
C ASN A 164 -5.06 -9.44 16.07
N SER A 165 -5.72 -10.12 15.13
CA SER A 165 -7.17 -10.35 15.18
C SER A 165 -7.56 -11.40 16.23
N TYR A 166 -6.69 -12.39 16.48
CA TYR A 166 -6.92 -13.46 17.46
C TYR A 166 -6.28 -13.17 18.83
N PHE A 167 -5.07 -12.61 18.86
CA PHE A 167 -4.31 -12.38 20.09
C PHE A 167 -4.26 -10.91 20.54
N GLY A 168 -4.54 -9.96 19.64
CA GLY A 168 -4.50 -8.52 19.93
C GLY A 168 -5.82 -7.95 20.49
N ASN A 169 -6.93 -8.65 20.29
CA ASN A 169 -8.23 -8.33 20.87
C ASN A 169 -8.66 -9.49 21.77
N ILE A 170 -8.75 -9.26 23.08
CA ILE A 170 -9.17 -10.24 24.13
C ILE A 170 -10.61 -10.81 23.89
N LYS A 171 -11.28 -10.40 22.82
CA LYS A 171 -12.65 -10.80 22.44
C LYS A 171 -12.74 -12.07 21.58
N ASN A 172 -11.63 -12.62 21.08
CA ASN A 172 -11.66 -13.79 20.19
C ASN A 172 -10.83 -14.94 20.78
N ASN A 173 -11.45 -16.08 21.03
CA ASN A 173 -10.71 -17.31 21.34
C ASN A 173 -9.91 -17.76 20.09
N LEU A 174 -8.81 -18.48 20.33
CA LEU A 174 -8.14 -19.28 19.30
C LEU A 174 -9.16 -20.22 18.63
N PRO A 175 -9.09 -20.46 17.31
CA PRO A 175 -9.91 -21.51 16.69
C PRO A 175 -9.69 -22.83 17.43
N CYS A 176 -10.78 -23.53 17.75
CA CYS A 176 -10.81 -24.77 18.55
C CYS A 176 -9.99 -25.96 17.99
N PHE A 177 -9.35 -25.80 16.83
CA PHE A 177 -8.60 -26.85 16.14
C PHE A 177 -7.09 -26.67 16.19
N VAL A 178 -6.57 -25.54 16.68
CA VAL A 178 -5.14 -25.46 17.03
C VAL A 178 -5.03 -25.95 18.45
N ARG A 179 -4.43 -27.13 18.63
CA ARG A 179 -4.13 -27.64 19.97
C ARG A 179 -3.32 -26.57 20.70
N ASP A 180 -3.87 -26.03 21.78
CA ASP A 180 -3.08 -25.21 22.68
C ASP A 180 -1.82 -26.01 23.03
N PRO A 181 -0.61 -25.45 22.82
CA PRO A 181 0.60 -26.17 23.14
C PRO A 181 0.48 -26.60 24.60
N SER A 182 0.66 -27.90 24.85
CA SER A 182 0.63 -28.42 26.21
C SER A 182 1.64 -27.64 27.05
N GLU A 183 1.38 -27.55 28.34
CA GLU A 183 2.29 -26.85 29.26
C GLU A 183 3.73 -27.35 29.11
N LYS A 184 3.89 -28.65 28.87
CA LYS A 184 5.16 -29.29 28.54
C LYS A 184 5.76 -28.77 27.23
N GLU A 185 5.01 -28.78 26.12
CA GLU A 185 5.50 -28.29 24.81
C GLU A 185 5.88 -26.80 24.84
N PHE A 186 5.13 -25.99 25.59
CA PHE A 186 5.43 -24.57 25.76
C PHE A 186 6.70 -24.35 26.59
N ILE A 187 6.89 -25.10 27.67
CA ILE A 187 8.11 -25.05 28.50
C ILE A 187 9.32 -25.60 27.73
N ASP A 188 9.18 -26.71 27.02
CA ASP A 188 10.23 -27.31 26.21
C ASP A 188 10.68 -26.36 25.09
N ALA A 189 9.75 -25.63 24.47
CA ALA A 189 10.09 -24.62 23.48
C ALA A 189 10.83 -23.41 24.09
N ILE A 190 10.44 -22.97 25.29
CA ILE A 190 11.20 -21.95 26.03
C ILE A 190 12.62 -22.45 26.33
N ASP A 191 12.78 -23.72 26.68
CA ASP A 191 14.09 -24.31 26.99
C ASP A 191 14.99 -24.45 25.76
N VAL A 192 14.43 -24.84 24.61
CA VAL A 192 15.15 -24.84 23.32
C VAL A 192 15.58 -23.43 22.92
N ILE A 193 14.77 -22.42 23.21
CA ILE A 193 15.13 -21.02 22.93
C ILE A 193 16.22 -20.54 23.91
N LEU A 194 16.11 -20.88 25.19
CA LEU A 194 17.07 -20.51 26.22
C LEU A 194 18.43 -21.18 26.01
N SER A 195 18.47 -22.41 25.47
CA SER A 195 19.73 -23.13 25.18
C SER A 195 20.47 -22.58 23.97
N GLY A 196 19.79 -21.84 23.08
CA GLY A 196 20.41 -21.15 21.93
C GLY A 196 21.12 -19.83 22.27
N PHE A 197 21.05 -19.38 23.52
CA PHE A 197 21.68 -18.12 23.98
C PHE A 197 23.04 -18.40 24.65
N ASN A 198 24.11 -17.77 24.15
CA ASN A 198 25.45 -17.83 24.74
C ASN A 198 25.58 -16.92 25.98
N ASN A 199 26.67 -17.08 26.76
CA ASN A 199 26.88 -16.32 28.00
C ASN A 199 27.06 -14.80 27.80
N ASP A 200 27.49 -14.35 26.62
CA ASP A 200 27.65 -12.93 26.28
C ASP A 200 26.38 -12.34 25.67
N LEU A 201 25.41 -12.05 26.53
CA LEU A 201 24.13 -11.43 26.14
C LEU A 201 24.18 -9.91 26.19
N THR A 202 23.64 -9.25 25.15
CA THR A 202 23.37 -7.82 25.17
C THR A 202 22.31 -7.49 26.24
N ASN A 203 22.22 -6.23 26.67
CA ASN A 203 21.24 -5.81 27.69
C ASN A 203 19.78 -6.11 27.31
N ARG A 204 19.46 -6.10 26.00
CA ARG A 204 18.13 -6.47 25.52
C ARG A 204 17.88 -7.97 25.57
N GLU A 205 18.89 -8.77 25.22
CA GLU A 205 18.83 -10.22 25.32
C GLU A 205 18.78 -10.68 26.78
N LYS A 206 19.53 -10.05 27.68
CA LYS A 206 19.42 -10.27 29.14
C LYS A 206 18.00 -10.01 29.65
N ALA A 207 17.39 -8.90 29.24
CA ALA A 207 16.02 -8.58 29.62
C ALA A 207 14.99 -9.57 29.06
N PHE A 208 15.21 -10.06 27.84
CA PHE A 208 14.37 -11.06 27.18
C PHE A 208 14.50 -12.45 27.83
N VAL A 209 15.72 -12.93 28.03
CA VAL A 209 16.04 -14.18 28.76
C VAL A 209 15.45 -14.14 30.17
N ASN A 210 15.54 -13.00 30.87
CA ASN A 210 14.93 -12.84 32.20
C ASN A 210 13.39 -12.91 32.17
N LYS A 211 12.74 -12.42 31.11
CA LYS A 211 11.28 -12.56 30.95
C LYS A 211 10.88 -14.02 30.69
N LEU A 212 11.61 -14.74 29.84
CA LEU A 212 11.38 -16.16 29.58
C LEU A 212 11.61 -17.02 30.83
N LYS A 213 12.69 -16.76 31.59
CA LYS A 213 12.96 -17.43 32.88
C LYS A 213 11.87 -17.15 33.92
N LYS A 214 11.33 -15.93 33.99
CA LYS A 214 10.21 -15.58 34.89
C LYS A 214 8.90 -16.25 34.48
N LEU A 215 8.60 -16.31 33.17
CA LEU A 215 7.44 -17.03 32.63
C LEU A 215 7.51 -18.52 32.94
N LYS A 216 8.69 -19.14 32.81
CA LYS A 216 8.93 -20.52 33.23
C LYS A 216 8.65 -20.69 34.73
N LYS A 217 9.23 -19.82 35.58
CA LYS A 217 9.12 -19.87 37.05
C LYS A 217 7.70 -19.67 37.58
N LEU A 218 6.92 -18.76 37.01
CA LEU A 218 5.52 -18.50 37.42
C LEU A 218 4.61 -19.71 37.18
N LYS A 219 4.95 -20.55 36.21
CA LYS A 219 4.20 -21.77 35.88
C LYS A 219 4.69 -23.00 36.67
N THR A 220 5.99 -23.11 36.94
CA THR A 220 6.55 -24.22 37.75
C THR A 220 6.13 -24.18 39.21
N ILE A 221 5.71 -23.02 39.74
CA ILE A 221 5.39 -22.85 41.17
C ILE A 221 4.02 -23.44 41.55
N GLY A 222 3.14 -23.80 40.60
CA GLY A 222 1.87 -24.47 40.90
C GLY A 222 1.08 -23.80 42.03
N LEU A 223 0.36 -22.71 41.75
CA LEU A 223 -0.51 -22.04 42.74
C LEU A 223 -1.66 -22.98 43.16
N THR A 224 -1.38 -23.88 44.10
CA THR A 224 -2.33 -24.68 44.88
C THR A 224 -2.38 -24.07 46.28
N GLY A 225 -3.28 -23.12 46.49
CA GLY A 225 -3.58 -22.52 47.79
C GLY A 225 -4.83 -21.63 47.66
N PRO A 226 -5.74 -21.59 48.66
CA PRO A 226 -7.10 -21.08 48.50
C PRO A 226 -7.12 -19.56 48.68
N MET A 227 -6.48 -18.82 47.79
CA MET A 227 -6.64 -17.36 47.69
C MET A 227 -6.19 -16.96 46.29
N ASP A 228 -7.11 -17.03 45.33
CA ASP A 228 -6.92 -16.40 44.03
C ASP A 228 -7.34 -14.92 44.13
N PRO A 229 -6.42 -13.95 43.99
CA PRO A 229 -6.76 -12.53 43.95
C PRO A 229 -7.65 -12.15 42.75
N MET A 230 -8.01 -13.09 41.88
CA MET A 230 -8.95 -12.90 40.75
C MET A 230 -10.38 -13.44 41.01
N GLU A 231 -10.68 -14.02 42.18
CA GLU A 231 -12.06 -14.41 42.53
C GLU A 231 -12.92 -13.19 42.93
N LEU A 232 -13.84 -12.79 42.05
CA LEU A 232 -14.72 -11.62 42.20
C LEU A 232 -15.78 -11.77 43.31
N SER A 233 -15.94 -12.96 43.90
CA SER A 233 -16.92 -13.27 44.95
C SER A 233 -16.64 -12.57 46.28
N PHE A 234 -15.42 -12.06 46.49
CA PHE A 234 -14.99 -11.40 47.72
C PHE A 234 -14.96 -9.86 47.64
N ILE A 235 -15.46 -9.27 46.55
CA ILE A 235 -15.52 -7.81 46.42
C ILE A 235 -16.57 -7.27 47.40
N PRO A 236 -16.19 -6.47 48.41
CA PRO A 236 -17.16 -5.96 49.37
C PRO A 236 -18.12 -4.97 48.70
N THR A 237 -19.41 -5.09 49.04
CA THR A 237 -20.45 -4.22 48.49
C THR A 237 -20.43 -2.84 49.16
N GLY A 238 -20.58 -1.79 48.35
CA GLY A 238 -20.56 -0.40 48.78
C GLY A 238 -19.21 0.30 48.58
N TRP A 239 -19.25 1.52 48.03
CA TRP A 239 -18.07 2.25 47.55
C TRP A 239 -17.00 2.51 48.64
N LYS A 240 -17.42 2.65 49.90
CA LYS A 240 -16.50 2.92 51.03
C LYS A 240 -15.66 1.69 51.40
N HIS A 241 -16.27 0.50 51.46
CA HIS A 241 -15.57 -0.76 51.77
C HIS A 241 -14.74 -1.26 50.58
N LEU A 242 -15.25 -1.07 49.36
CA LEU A 242 -14.51 -1.34 48.12
C LEU A 242 -13.23 -0.52 48.05
N LYS A 243 -13.30 0.78 48.38
CA LYS A 243 -12.15 1.66 48.40
C LYS A 243 -11.10 1.22 49.43
N MET A 244 -11.52 0.87 50.65
CA MET A 244 -10.62 0.34 51.68
C MET A 244 -9.96 -0.99 51.29
N TRP A 245 -10.71 -1.89 50.64
CA TRP A 245 -10.18 -3.16 50.15
C TRP A 245 -9.14 -2.95 49.04
N VAL A 246 -9.40 -2.06 48.09
CA VAL A 246 -8.45 -1.69 47.02
C VAL A 246 -7.20 -0.99 47.56
N ASP A 247 -7.35 -0.12 48.56
CA ASP A 247 -6.24 0.58 49.20
C ASP A 247 -5.33 -0.37 50.03
N ASN A 248 -5.84 -1.55 50.41
CA ASN A 248 -5.08 -2.62 51.09
C ASN A 248 -4.41 -3.63 50.14
N LEU A 249 -4.74 -3.62 48.84
CA LEU A 249 -4.02 -4.41 47.84
C LEU A 249 -2.70 -3.69 47.55
N ASP A 250 -1.55 -4.32 47.83
CA ASP A 250 -0.21 -3.76 47.62
C ASP A 250 0.14 -3.66 46.12
N LEU A 251 -0.62 -2.85 45.38
CA LEU A 251 -0.59 -2.70 43.94
C LEU A 251 0.26 -1.50 43.53
N HIS A 252 1.20 -1.74 42.63
CA HIS A 252 2.04 -0.70 42.04
C HIS A 252 1.18 0.41 41.38
N ARG A 253 1.49 1.70 41.64
CA ARG A 253 0.69 2.89 41.26
C ARG A 253 0.24 2.96 39.80
N SER A 254 0.93 2.27 38.88
CA SER A 254 0.58 2.21 37.45
C SER A 254 -0.66 1.37 37.12
N TRP A 255 -1.10 0.48 38.02
CA TRP A 255 -2.23 -0.43 37.78
C TRP A 255 -3.58 0.12 38.29
N MET A 256 -3.53 1.15 39.13
CA MET A 256 -4.71 1.73 39.79
C MET A 256 -5.79 2.28 38.84
N PRO A 257 -5.45 2.94 37.70
CA PRO A 257 -6.45 3.43 36.74
C PRO A 257 -7.15 2.30 35.95
N VAL A 258 -6.44 1.20 35.70
CA VAL A 258 -6.96 0.03 34.97
C VAL A 258 -7.93 -0.74 35.85
N PHE A 259 -7.58 -0.93 37.13
CA PHE A 259 -8.43 -1.60 38.10
C PHE A 259 -9.72 -0.82 38.38
N ARG A 260 -9.66 0.51 38.49
CA ARG A 260 -10.85 1.39 38.61
C ARG A 260 -11.76 1.33 37.38
N SER A 261 -11.20 1.14 36.18
CA SER A 261 -11.98 1.04 34.93
C SER A 261 -12.71 -0.31 34.80
N ILE A 262 -12.11 -1.38 35.32
CA ILE A 262 -12.72 -2.72 35.34
C ILE A 262 -13.82 -2.79 36.41
N LEU A 263 -13.58 -2.27 37.60
CA LEU A 263 -14.58 -2.26 38.69
C LEU A 263 -15.78 -1.37 38.38
N SER A 264 -15.60 -0.24 37.68
CA SER A 264 -16.72 0.61 37.24
C SER A 264 -17.60 -0.06 36.17
N GLN A 265 -17.02 -0.91 35.32
CA GLN A 265 -17.77 -1.74 34.37
C GLN A 265 -18.57 -2.84 35.07
N VAL A 266 -17.99 -3.49 36.09
CA VAL A 266 -18.67 -4.51 36.89
C VAL A 266 -19.79 -3.90 37.74
N TYR A 267 -19.58 -2.73 38.34
CA TYR A 267 -20.60 -2.01 39.11
C TYR A 267 -21.78 -1.54 38.24
N LEU A 268 -21.54 -1.23 36.96
CA LEU A 268 -22.59 -0.89 36.00
C LEU A 268 -23.39 -2.11 35.50
N LEU A 269 -22.85 -3.33 35.66
CA LEU A 269 -23.50 -4.58 35.26
C LEU A 269 -24.47 -5.12 36.33
N ASP A 270 -24.40 -4.64 37.57
CA ASP A 270 -25.22 -5.16 38.68
C ASP A 270 -26.52 -4.39 38.95
N TYR A 271 -26.84 -3.37 38.15
CA TYR A 271 -28.14 -2.67 38.21
C TYR A 271 -29.10 -3.13 37.11
N LYS A 272 -29.35 -4.45 37.08
CA LYS A 272 -30.65 -5.13 36.87
C LYS A 272 -30.37 -6.60 36.58
N GLY A 273 -30.54 -7.41 37.62
CA GLY A 273 -30.25 -8.83 37.63
C GLY A 273 -31.01 -9.61 36.55
N MET A 274 -30.29 -10.55 35.93
CA MET A 274 -30.80 -11.82 35.41
C MET A 274 -29.67 -12.64 34.73
N ILE A 275 -28.52 -12.82 35.40
CA ILE A 275 -27.50 -13.79 34.93
C ILE A 275 -26.92 -14.53 36.14
N ASN A 276 -27.39 -15.74 36.40
CA ASN A 276 -26.89 -16.55 37.52
C ASN A 276 -25.63 -17.38 37.17
N LYS A 277 -25.27 -17.57 35.88
CA LYS A 277 -24.01 -18.19 35.41
C LYS A 277 -23.61 -17.71 34.00
N ILE A 278 -22.36 -17.23 33.81
CA ILE A 278 -21.82 -16.76 32.52
C ILE A 278 -21.64 -17.86 31.46
N LYS A 279 -21.52 -19.12 31.88
CA LYS A 279 -21.20 -20.23 30.97
C LYS A 279 -22.37 -20.77 30.13
N THR A 280 -23.61 -20.31 30.33
CA THR A 280 -24.80 -20.94 29.71
C THR A 280 -25.80 -19.98 29.06
N ALA A 281 -25.48 -18.70 28.89
CA ALA A 281 -26.39 -17.75 28.22
C ALA A 281 -26.29 -17.84 26.68
N LYS A 282 -27.42 -17.97 25.97
CA LYS A 282 -27.47 -17.94 24.50
C LYS A 282 -27.53 -16.49 23.98
N VAL A 283 -26.75 -16.17 22.93
CA VAL A 283 -26.65 -14.82 22.35
C VAL A 283 -27.95 -14.31 21.71
N THR A 284 -28.85 -15.21 21.28
CA THR A 284 -30.18 -14.83 20.78
C THR A 284 -31.07 -14.17 21.83
N GLU A 285 -30.81 -14.43 23.13
CA GLU A 285 -31.53 -13.81 24.26
C GLU A 285 -30.94 -12.44 24.65
N LEU A 286 -29.73 -12.10 24.17
CA LEU A 286 -29.05 -10.83 24.42
C LEU A 286 -29.41 -9.71 23.42
N LEU A 287 -30.19 -9.99 22.35
CA LEU A 287 -30.38 -9.05 21.24
C LEU A 287 -31.84 -8.90 20.73
N ARG A 288 -32.86 -9.16 21.55
CA ARG A 288 -34.23 -8.71 21.22
C ARG A 288 -34.44 -7.20 21.48
N ILE A 289 -33.98 -6.42 20.47
CA ILE A 289 -34.62 -5.24 19.84
C ILE A 289 -34.59 -3.88 20.61
N PRO A 290 -34.50 -2.68 19.96
CA PRO A 290 -34.36 -2.36 18.52
C PRO A 290 -33.19 -1.43 18.14
N PHE A 291 -32.58 -1.71 16.98
CA PHE A 291 -32.15 -0.64 16.07
C PHE A 291 -33.36 -0.19 15.24
N GLN A 292 -34.13 0.77 15.75
CA GLN A 292 -35.02 1.60 14.94
C GLN A 292 -35.12 2.99 15.55
N LYS A 293 -34.75 3.99 14.75
CA LYS A 293 -35.52 5.23 14.65
C LYS A 293 -35.34 5.78 13.24
N ASP A 294 -36.19 5.26 12.35
CA ASP A 294 -36.65 6.05 11.22
C ASP A 294 -37.50 7.23 11.72
N GLU A 295 -37.55 8.22 10.86
CA GLU A 295 -38.25 9.49 10.94
C GLU A 295 -39.70 9.39 11.43
N ARG A 296 -40.14 10.35 12.26
CA ARG A 296 -41.27 11.25 11.94
C ARG A 296 -41.46 12.36 12.98
N LYS A 297 -41.31 13.59 12.48
CA LYS A 297 -42.16 14.77 12.69
C LYS A 297 -42.71 15.05 14.10
N ASN A 298 -42.33 16.21 14.65
CA ASN A 298 -43.29 17.31 14.71
C ASN A 298 -42.61 18.68 14.72
N ASN A 299 -43.11 19.53 13.83
CA ASN A 299 -42.90 20.98 13.82
C ASN A 299 -43.30 21.58 15.17
N LYS A 300 -42.47 22.48 15.70
CA LYS A 300 -42.83 23.88 16.05
C LYS A 300 -41.70 24.52 16.85
N ASN A 301 -40.91 25.34 16.16
CA ASN A 301 -40.58 26.74 16.51
C ASN A 301 -39.17 27.14 16.05
N ASN A 302 -39.20 27.82 14.90
CA ASN A 302 -38.54 29.08 14.60
C ASN A 302 -37.12 29.40 15.14
N LYS A 303 -36.29 29.74 14.15
CA LYS A 303 -35.33 30.87 14.12
C LYS A 303 -34.08 30.75 15.00
N ASN A 304 -32.97 30.30 14.41
CA ASN A 304 -31.96 31.21 13.83
C ASN A 304 -30.64 30.50 13.51
N ASN A 305 -29.96 31.08 12.52
CA ASN A 305 -28.53 30.99 12.21
C ASN A 305 -27.97 29.81 11.40
N LYS A 306 -27.98 30.10 10.08
CA LYS A 306 -27.00 29.77 9.03
C LYS A 306 -25.56 29.55 9.56
N ASN A 307 -24.87 28.61 8.90
CA ASN A 307 -23.40 28.42 8.79
C ASN A 307 -22.71 27.18 9.40
N THR A 308 -23.33 25.99 9.37
CA THR A 308 -22.60 24.75 9.77
C THR A 308 -22.72 23.53 8.84
N LYS A 309 -23.18 23.69 7.59
CA LYS A 309 -23.33 22.54 6.68
C LYS A 309 -22.07 22.09 5.91
N ASN A 310 -20.98 22.85 5.87
CA ASN A 310 -19.85 22.50 4.97
C ASN A 310 -18.81 21.51 5.52
N ASN A 311 -18.85 21.13 6.81
CA ASN A 311 -17.81 20.26 7.40
C ASN A 311 -18.23 18.78 7.59
N LYS A 312 -19.53 18.45 7.58
CA LYS A 312 -19.97 17.04 7.69
C LYS A 312 -19.80 16.29 6.35
N ASP A 313 -19.99 16.95 5.22
CA ASP A 313 -19.88 16.31 3.90
C ASP A 313 -18.45 15.89 3.56
N LYS A 314 -17.42 16.62 4.03
CA LYS A 314 -16.01 16.29 3.74
C LYS A 314 -15.53 15.00 4.41
N LYS A 315 -16.10 14.58 5.55
CA LYS A 315 -15.69 13.33 6.23
C LYS A 315 -16.30 12.07 5.60
N ASN A 316 -17.43 12.18 4.89
CA ASN A 316 -18.13 11.03 4.31
C ASN A 316 -17.63 10.57 2.93
N TYR A 317 -16.73 11.31 2.27
CA TYR A 317 -16.16 10.87 0.98
C TYR A 317 -15.20 9.68 1.10
N LYS A 318 -14.67 9.38 2.30
CA LYS A 318 -13.64 8.33 2.48
C LYS A 318 -14.14 6.90 2.24
N ASN A 319 -15.46 6.67 2.24
CA ASN A 319 -16.03 5.32 2.16
C ASN A 319 -16.86 5.06 0.88
N LYS A 320 -16.90 5.99 -0.08
CA LYS A 320 -17.71 5.82 -1.31
C LYS A 320 -16.91 5.09 -2.40
N LEU A 321 -17.48 4.03 -2.97
CA LEU A 321 -16.83 3.18 -3.97
C LEU A 321 -16.82 3.83 -5.37
N SER A 322 -15.71 3.71 -6.09
CA SER A 322 -15.59 4.11 -7.50
C SER A 322 -16.29 3.12 -8.44
N TYR A 323 -16.81 3.61 -9.58
CA TYR A 323 -17.58 2.80 -10.55
C TYR A 323 -16.70 2.24 -11.64
N GLN A 324 -16.58 0.92 -11.72
CA GLN A 324 -16.06 0.27 -12.92
C GLN A 324 -17.20 0.15 -13.95
N MET A 325 -17.10 0.85 -15.08
CA MET A 325 -18.21 0.98 -16.02
C MET A 325 -18.52 -0.33 -16.75
N VAL A 326 -19.59 -1.01 -16.34
CA VAL A 326 -20.37 -1.92 -17.20
C VAL A 326 -21.43 -1.06 -17.91
N SER A 327 -21.67 -1.24 -19.21
CA SER A 327 -22.55 -0.34 -19.97
C SER A 327 -23.32 -1.04 -21.08
N GLY A 328 -24.51 -0.53 -21.40
CA GLY A 328 -25.40 -1.00 -22.47
C GLY A 328 -26.73 -0.23 -22.51
N PRO A 329 -27.74 -0.69 -23.25
CA PRO A 329 -29.01 0.04 -23.43
C PRO A 329 -29.84 0.23 -22.15
N LYS A 330 -29.76 -0.71 -21.19
CA LYS A 330 -30.52 -0.71 -19.92
C LYS A 330 -29.83 0.04 -18.74
N TYR A 331 -28.72 0.73 -18.97
CA TYR A 331 -27.76 1.09 -17.92
C TYR A 331 -27.66 2.61 -17.70
N VAL A 332 -27.87 3.14 -16.49
CA VAL A 332 -27.85 4.60 -16.12
C VAL A 332 -26.68 5.45 -16.62
N ILE A 333 -25.60 4.80 -17.06
CA ILE A 333 -24.56 5.40 -17.88
C ILE A 333 -24.49 4.65 -19.20
N ARG A 334 -24.76 5.33 -20.30
CA ARG A 334 -24.68 4.79 -21.67
C ARG A 334 -23.42 5.24 -22.37
N ARG A 335 -22.87 4.35 -23.20
CA ARG A 335 -21.72 4.59 -24.06
C ARG A 335 -21.65 3.59 -25.19
N GLU A 336 -20.81 3.90 -26.15
CA GLU A 336 -20.33 2.94 -27.14
C GLU A 336 -19.41 1.87 -26.52
N ASN A 337 -19.24 0.75 -27.22
CA ASN A 337 -18.26 -0.26 -26.82
C ASN A 337 -16.83 0.31 -26.80
N ASN A 338 -15.88 -0.40 -26.18
CA ASN A 338 -14.52 0.09 -26.01
C ASN A 338 -13.83 0.41 -27.35
N THR A 339 -13.99 -0.45 -28.35
CA THR A 339 -13.39 -0.30 -29.69
C THR A 339 -13.91 0.96 -30.37
N LYS A 340 -15.23 1.12 -30.48
CA LYS A 340 -15.87 2.31 -31.04
C LYS A 340 -15.53 3.57 -30.26
N SER A 341 -15.50 3.51 -28.93
CA SER A 341 -15.12 4.65 -28.09
C SER A 341 -13.69 5.09 -28.36
N LEU A 342 -12.77 4.13 -28.53
CA LEU A 342 -11.39 4.41 -28.90
C LEU A 342 -11.29 4.99 -30.32
N ASP A 343 -12.04 4.45 -31.28
CA ASP A 343 -12.09 4.96 -32.65
C ASP A 343 -12.64 6.39 -32.70
N LEU A 344 -13.67 6.70 -31.93
CA LEU A 344 -14.19 8.06 -31.76
C LEU A 344 -13.13 8.98 -31.13
N MET A 345 -12.38 8.51 -30.12
CA MET A 345 -11.26 9.28 -29.56
C MET A 345 -10.18 9.58 -30.61
N ARG A 346 -9.85 8.62 -31.47
CA ARG A 346 -8.88 8.79 -32.56
C ARG A 346 -9.38 9.75 -33.63
N LYS A 347 -10.61 9.56 -34.12
CA LYS A 347 -11.17 10.32 -35.25
C LYS A 347 -11.67 11.71 -34.86
N GLN A 348 -12.37 11.82 -33.74
CA GLN A 348 -13.06 13.05 -33.31
C GLN A 348 -12.37 13.75 -32.13
N GLY A 349 -11.38 13.11 -31.51
CA GLY A 349 -10.71 13.65 -30.32
C GLY A 349 -11.55 13.56 -29.05
N TYR A 350 -12.69 12.86 -29.06
CA TYR A 350 -13.54 12.59 -27.91
C TYR A 350 -14.51 11.45 -28.18
N PHE A 351 -15.14 10.93 -27.12
CA PHE A 351 -16.36 10.13 -27.22
C PHE A 351 -17.37 10.63 -26.18
N VAL A 352 -18.63 10.23 -26.33
CA VAL A 352 -19.73 10.70 -25.48
C VAL A 352 -20.11 9.64 -24.46
N LEU A 353 -20.33 10.09 -23.22
CA LEU A 353 -20.99 9.34 -22.17
C LEU A 353 -22.34 10.01 -21.87
N GLN A 354 -23.39 9.21 -21.72
CA GLN A 354 -24.71 9.71 -21.36
C GLN A 354 -25.04 9.30 -19.93
N PHE A 355 -25.42 10.27 -19.09
CA PHE A 355 -25.74 10.07 -17.67
C PHE A 355 -27.19 10.40 -17.40
N LYS A 356 -27.91 9.55 -16.66
CA LYS A 356 -29.26 9.87 -16.17
C LYS A 356 -29.44 9.42 -14.72
N PHE A 357 -30.40 10.00 -14.03
CA PHE A 357 -30.85 9.44 -12.75
C PHE A 357 -31.52 8.06 -12.98
N LEU A 358 -31.64 7.28 -11.91
CA LEU A 358 -32.24 5.94 -11.97
C LEU A 358 -33.65 5.95 -12.56
N GLU A 359 -34.45 6.95 -12.16
CA GLU A 359 -35.87 7.11 -12.49
C GLU A 359 -36.11 7.87 -13.81
N ASP A 360 -35.14 8.66 -14.28
CA ASP A 360 -35.25 9.47 -15.49
C ASP A 360 -35.39 8.62 -16.78
N LYS A 361 -36.00 9.18 -17.82
CA LYS A 361 -35.99 8.60 -19.17
C LYS A 361 -34.67 8.94 -19.88
N TRP A 362 -34.30 8.14 -20.89
CA TRP A 362 -33.04 8.34 -21.64
C TRP A 362 -32.99 9.63 -22.45
N LYS A 363 -34.14 10.13 -22.89
CA LYS A 363 -34.26 11.43 -23.55
C LYS A 363 -33.80 12.59 -22.66
N ASP A 364 -33.86 12.41 -21.34
CA ASP A 364 -33.50 13.42 -20.34
C ASP A 364 -32.05 13.27 -19.87
N ALA A 365 -31.29 12.35 -20.47
CA ALA A 365 -29.90 12.07 -20.12
C ALA A 365 -28.96 13.23 -20.50
N ILE A 366 -27.97 13.46 -19.66
CA ILE A 366 -26.89 14.42 -19.89
C ILE A 366 -25.82 13.75 -20.74
N ALA A 367 -25.61 14.24 -21.96
CA ALA A 367 -24.49 13.83 -22.80
C ALA A 367 -23.24 14.69 -22.49
N VAL A 368 -22.18 14.04 -22.01
CA VAL A 368 -20.90 14.69 -21.67
C VAL A 368 -19.76 14.06 -22.47
N ARG A 369 -18.77 14.88 -22.84
CA ARG A 369 -17.66 14.43 -23.68
C ARG A 369 -16.48 14.01 -22.82
N VAL A 370 -15.94 12.83 -23.05
CA VAL A 370 -14.65 12.42 -22.50
C VAL A 370 -13.58 12.86 -23.49
N LYS A 371 -12.75 13.82 -23.08
CA LYS A 371 -11.64 14.30 -23.89
C LYS A 371 -10.32 13.73 -23.36
N PRO A 372 -9.52 13.05 -24.19
CA PRO A 372 -8.17 12.66 -23.82
C PRO A 372 -7.34 13.92 -23.56
N SER A 373 -6.57 13.89 -22.47
CA SER A 373 -5.57 14.92 -22.19
C SER A 373 -4.55 14.99 -23.33
N ARG A 374 -3.77 16.09 -23.42
CA ARG A 374 -2.72 16.22 -24.46
C ARG A 374 -1.75 15.03 -24.44
N LYS A 375 -1.40 14.54 -23.24
CA LYS A 375 -0.54 13.36 -23.06
C LYS A 375 -1.19 12.08 -23.57
N MET A 376 -2.48 11.89 -23.32
CA MET A 376 -3.22 10.72 -23.79
C MET A 376 -3.36 10.72 -25.31
N ARG A 377 -3.54 11.89 -25.92
CA ARG A 377 -3.66 12.02 -27.39
C ARG A 377 -2.47 11.43 -28.13
N VAL A 378 -1.26 11.56 -27.60
CA VAL A 378 -0.05 10.97 -28.22
C VAL A 378 -0.11 9.44 -28.24
N ILE A 379 -0.81 8.83 -27.27
CA ILE A 379 -0.81 7.38 -27.07
C ILE A 379 -1.99 6.74 -27.78
N ILE A 380 -3.17 7.38 -27.81
CA ILE A 380 -4.37 6.81 -28.47
C ILE A 380 -4.18 6.55 -29.96
N TYR A 381 -3.26 7.23 -30.64
CA TYR A 381 -2.95 6.98 -32.05
C TYR A 381 -2.03 5.76 -32.27
N LYS A 382 -1.52 5.15 -31.21
CA LYS A 382 -0.71 3.93 -31.28
C LYS A 382 -1.61 2.68 -31.21
N GLU A 383 -1.00 1.51 -31.44
CA GLU A 383 -1.62 0.19 -31.28
C GLU A 383 -1.87 -0.13 -29.81
N ILE A 384 -2.86 0.56 -29.24
CA ILE A 384 -3.38 0.32 -27.90
C ILE A 384 -4.88 0.04 -28.01
N THR A 385 -5.41 -0.64 -27.00
CA THR A 385 -6.84 -0.89 -26.82
C THR A 385 -7.32 -0.21 -25.56
N LEU A 386 -8.57 0.26 -25.56
CA LEU A 386 -9.21 0.74 -24.34
C LEU A 386 -9.78 -0.50 -23.61
N ARG A 387 -9.17 -0.89 -22.49
CA ARG A 387 -9.59 -2.07 -21.73
C ARG A 387 -10.79 -1.78 -20.83
N SER A 388 -10.74 -0.68 -20.09
CA SER A 388 -11.83 -0.33 -19.19
C SER A 388 -11.85 1.17 -18.86
N MET A 389 -12.95 1.59 -18.24
CA MET A 389 -13.16 2.94 -17.76
C MET A 389 -13.74 2.93 -16.36
N VAL A 390 -13.26 3.82 -15.51
CA VAL A 390 -13.69 3.97 -14.13
C VAL A 390 -14.18 5.39 -13.93
N VAL A 391 -15.43 5.56 -13.51
CA VAL A 391 -15.97 6.87 -13.10
C VAL A 391 -15.74 7.02 -11.62
N HIS A 392 -14.97 8.04 -11.24
CA HIS A 392 -14.71 8.30 -9.83
C HIS A 392 -15.88 9.04 -9.18
N THR A 393 -16.14 8.70 -7.93
CA THR A 393 -17.05 9.47 -7.10
C THR A 393 -16.54 10.90 -7.00
N PRO A 394 -17.38 11.90 -7.30
CA PRO A 394 -16.93 13.28 -7.34
C PRO A 394 -16.48 13.72 -5.94
N ARG A 395 -15.31 14.37 -5.85
CA ARG A 395 -14.83 15.02 -4.61
C ARG A 395 -15.34 16.45 -4.47
N SER A 396 -15.73 17.04 -5.59
CA SER A 396 -16.31 18.37 -5.74
C SER A 396 -17.54 18.25 -6.65
N ASN A 397 -17.87 19.27 -7.44
CA ASN A 397 -18.83 19.08 -8.54
C ASN A 397 -18.15 18.48 -9.80
N ASP A 398 -16.83 18.24 -9.77
CA ASP A 398 -16.10 17.59 -10.87
C ASP A 398 -16.19 16.07 -10.77
N VAL A 399 -16.57 15.45 -11.88
CA VAL A 399 -16.53 14.00 -12.07
C VAL A 399 -15.33 13.67 -12.94
N ASP A 400 -14.41 12.89 -12.37
CA ASP A 400 -13.23 12.40 -13.03
C ASP A 400 -13.47 11.01 -13.60
N ILE A 401 -12.88 10.75 -14.76
CA ILE A 401 -12.91 9.45 -15.42
C ILE A 401 -11.50 8.96 -15.65
N GLN A 402 -11.28 7.72 -15.26
CA GLN A 402 -10.05 7.02 -15.44
C GLN A 402 -10.18 6.03 -16.60
N LEU A 403 -9.38 6.22 -17.63
CA LEU A 403 -9.31 5.38 -18.81
C LEU A 403 -8.12 4.42 -18.64
N ILE A 404 -8.38 3.12 -18.79
CA ILE A 404 -7.37 2.07 -18.67
C ILE A 404 -7.14 1.49 -20.05
N PHE A 405 -5.93 1.70 -20.56
CA PHE A 405 -5.48 1.20 -21.86
C PHE A 405 -4.58 -0.02 -21.68
N GLU A 406 -4.61 -0.87 -22.69
CA GLU A 406 -3.82 -2.08 -22.82
C GLU A 406 -3.06 -2.04 -24.15
N GLY A 407 -1.84 -2.56 -24.16
CA GLY A 407 -1.00 -2.60 -25.36
C GLY A 407 0.44 -2.90 -24.99
N ASP A 408 1.34 -2.81 -25.96
CA ASP A 408 2.76 -3.05 -25.70
C ASP A 408 3.39 -1.91 -24.91
N THR A 409 4.36 -2.27 -24.06
CA THR A 409 5.02 -1.33 -23.15
C THR A 409 5.58 -0.13 -23.91
N GLU A 410 6.17 -0.37 -25.08
CA GLU A 410 6.74 0.62 -25.99
C GLU A 410 5.72 1.65 -26.49
N ASN A 411 4.44 1.27 -26.59
CA ASN A 411 3.38 2.20 -26.98
C ASN A 411 3.09 3.24 -25.90
N PHE A 412 3.44 2.96 -24.65
CA PHE A 412 3.26 3.88 -23.53
C PHE A 412 4.51 4.69 -23.17
N ILE A 413 5.60 4.50 -23.91
CA ILE A 413 6.86 5.23 -23.68
C ILE A 413 6.88 6.50 -24.56
N SER A 414 7.33 7.59 -23.94
CA SER A 414 7.60 8.86 -24.62
C SER A 414 9.04 8.88 -25.11
N THR A 415 9.25 9.31 -26.35
CA THR A 415 10.58 9.45 -26.96
C THR A 415 10.91 10.92 -27.29
N ASP A 416 10.04 11.86 -26.94
CA ASP A 416 10.22 13.28 -27.30
C ASP A 416 11.50 13.89 -26.73
N HIS A 417 11.95 13.47 -25.55
CA HIS A 417 13.19 13.98 -24.93
C HIS A 417 14.45 13.54 -25.68
N LEU A 418 14.38 12.42 -26.41
CA LEU A 418 15.48 11.88 -27.23
C LEU A 418 15.70 12.63 -28.54
N LYS A 419 14.80 13.56 -28.89
CA LYS A 419 14.96 14.43 -30.07
C LYS A 419 16.05 15.49 -29.89
N LYS A 420 16.42 15.80 -28.65
CA LYS A 420 17.56 16.68 -28.36
C LYS A 420 18.85 15.97 -28.82
N LYS A 421 19.89 16.73 -29.13
CA LYS A 421 21.24 16.20 -29.37
C LYS A 421 22.21 16.84 -28.39
N ILE A 422 23.17 16.06 -27.92
CA ILE A 422 24.32 16.56 -27.15
C ILE A 422 25.61 16.18 -27.86
N SER A 423 26.64 17.00 -27.70
CA SER A 423 27.96 16.73 -28.27
C SER A 423 28.71 15.77 -27.36
N VAL A 424 28.85 14.52 -27.79
CA VAL A 424 29.57 13.47 -27.06
C VAL A 424 30.33 12.57 -28.04
N ASN A 425 31.39 11.94 -27.56
CA ASN A 425 32.14 10.96 -28.35
C ASN A 425 31.27 9.74 -28.69
N LYS A 426 31.55 9.12 -29.84
CA LYS A 426 30.94 7.85 -30.23
C LYS A 426 31.55 6.73 -29.37
N VAL A 427 30.68 5.94 -28.74
CA VAL A 427 31.06 4.77 -27.95
C VAL A 427 29.99 3.70 -28.16
N ASP A 428 30.40 2.43 -28.17
CA ASP A 428 29.45 1.32 -28.29
C ASP A 428 28.75 1.05 -26.95
N THR A 429 29.46 1.23 -25.85
CA THR A 429 28.95 0.94 -24.50
C THR A 429 28.98 2.20 -23.62
N ILE A 430 27.84 2.49 -22.99
CA ILE A 430 27.74 3.47 -21.90
C ILE A 430 27.67 2.72 -20.57
N GLY A 431 28.61 3.00 -19.67
CA GLY A 431 28.52 2.63 -18.26
C GLY A 431 28.09 3.84 -17.43
N ILE A 432 27.24 3.63 -16.43
CA ILE A 432 26.85 4.69 -15.49
C ILE A 432 27.06 4.29 -14.03
N ASP A 433 27.62 5.20 -13.24
CA ASP A 433 27.57 5.18 -11.79
C ASP A 433 26.32 5.94 -11.32
N ILE A 434 25.52 5.32 -10.45
CA ILE A 434 24.29 5.90 -9.90
C ILE A 434 24.54 6.24 -8.43
N ASN A 435 24.39 7.53 -8.07
CA ASN A 435 24.72 7.99 -6.74
C ASN A 435 23.59 8.77 -6.04
N ARG A 436 23.90 9.24 -4.83
CA ARG A 436 23.05 10.16 -4.06
C ARG A 436 22.78 11.42 -4.87
N ARG A 437 21.64 12.06 -4.61
CA ARG A 437 21.28 13.35 -5.20
C ARG A 437 22.41 14.37 -4.97
N GLY A 438 22.87 14.98 -6.05
CA GLY A 438 23.98 15.93 -6.08
C GLY A 438 24.46 16.16 -7.52
N GLU A 439 25.66 16.69 -7.66
CA GLU A 439 26.35 16.87 -8.94
C GLU A 439 26.70 15.54 -9.60
N TYR A 440 27.07 14.53 -8.80
CA TYR A 440 27.41 13.17 -9.26
C TYR A 440 26.25 12.19 -9.18
N ALA A 441 25.00 12.66 -9.27
CA ALA A 441 23.84 11.78 -9.10
C ALA A 441 23.76 10.65 -10.15
N VAL A 442 24.20 10.94 -11.37
CA VAL A 442 24.50 9.95 -12.40
C VAL A 442 25.72 10.43 -13.17
N VAL A 443 26.76 9.59 -13.25
CA VAL A 443 28.00 9.89 -14.00
C VAL A 443 28.22 8.77 -15.00
N SER A 444 28.57 9.11 -16.24
CA SER A 444 28.87 8.13 -17.29
C SER A 444 30.34 8.14 -17.68
N ASN A 445 30.77 7.12 -18.41
CA ASN A 445 32.09 7.07 -19.04
C ASN A 445 32.31 8.14 -20.13
N LEU A 446 31.27 8.89 -20.51
CA LEU A 446 31.35 10.01 -21.46
C LEU A 446 31.70 11.35 -20.78
N ASP A 447 31.71 11.39 -19.44
CA ASP A 447 32.07 12.58 -18.64
C ASP A 447 31.27 13.84 -19.01
N VAL A 448 29.95 13.68 -19.12
CA VAL A 448 29.04 14.79 -19.45
C VAL A 448 28.39 15.32 -18.18
N GLU A 449 28.45 16.63 -17.97
CA GLU A 449 27.82 17.31 -16.84
C GLU A 449 26.29 17.13 -16.84
N LEU A 450 25.69 17.23 -15.64
CA LEU A 450 24.24 17.20 -15.50
C LEU A 450 23.63 18.47 -16.11
N PRO A 451 22.54 18.37 -16.90
CA PRO A 451 21.84 19.55 -17.42
C PRO A 451 21.29 20.44 -16.30
N ASP A 452 21.27 21.75 -16.53
CA ASP A 452 20.74 22.77 -15.61
C ASP A 452 19.34 22.42 -15.10
N GLU A 453 18.48 21.82 -15.94
CA GLU A 453 17.13 21.48 -15.52
C GLU A 453 17.10 20.38 -14.47
N ILE A 454 18.12 19.52 -14.40
CA ILE A 454 18.26 18.48 -13.37
C ILE A 454 18.86 19.09 -12.10
N VAL A 455 19.87 19.96 -12.24
CA VAL A 455 20.48 20.71 -11.13
C VAL A 455 19.43 21.56 -10.40
N GLU A 456 18.59 22.28 -11.16
CA GLU A 456 17.51 23.10 -10.61
C GLU A 456 16.47 22.25 -9.85
N GLN A 457 16.17 21.03 -10.31
CA GLN A 457 15.27 20.13 -9.57
C GLN A 457 15.88 19.68 -8.24
N SER A 458 17.19 19.41 -8.21
CA SER A 458 17.91 19.13 -6.97
C SER A 458 17.82 20.31 -6.00
N ARG A 459 18.02 21.55 -6.49
CA ARG A 459 17.89 22.79 -5.71
C ARG A 459 16.47 22.98 -5.16
N ARG A 460 15.44 22.81 -5.99
CA ARG A 460 14.02 22.90 -5.57
C ARG A 460 13.69 21.86 -4.51
N TRP A 461 14.30 20.69 -4.58
CA TRP A 461 14.15 19.67 -3.55
C TRP A 461 14.77 20.14 -2.22
N ASN A 462 15.98 20.71 -2.21
CA ASN A 462 16.58 21.29 -0.99
C ASN A 462 15.66 22.32 -0.31
N VAL A 463 15.10 23.24 -1.08
CA VAL A 463 14.13 24.23 -0.55
C VAL A 463 12.94 23.56 0.15
N VAL A 464 12.46 22.42 -0.35
CA VAL A 464 11.38 21.67 0.30
C VAL A 464 11.86 21.00 1.59
N LEU A 465 13.08 20.46 1.63
CA LEU A 465 13.64 19.88 2.85
C LEU A 465 13.84 20.93 3.94
N ASP A 466 14.35 22.11 3.58
CA ASP A 466 14.56 23.20 4.53
C ASP A 466 13.24 23.67 5.13
N LYS A 467 12.19 23.78 4.30
CA LYS A 467 10.84 24.10 4.77
C LYS A 467 10.24 23.02 5.67
N ILE A 468 10.48 21.73 5.38
CA ILE A 468 10.05 20.65 6.25
C ILE A 468 10.74 20.78 7.61
N SER A 469 12.07 20.92 7.64
CA SER A 469 12.84 21.06 8.87
C SER A 469 12.40 22.27 9.69
N HIS A 470 12.15 23.40 9.03
CA HIS A 470 11.66 24.62 9.67
C HIS A 470 10.26 24.43 10.30
N LEU A 471 9.32 23.82 9.57
CA LEU A 471 7.98 23.56 10.11
C LEU A 471 7.98 22.51 11.22
N GLN A 472 8.85 21.49 11.15
CA GLN A 472 9.05 20.52 12.22
C GLN A 472 9.55 21.20 13.49
N TYR A 473 10.57 22.08 13.36
CA TYR A 473 11.04 22.90 14.47
C TYR A 473 9.91 23.75 15.09
N LEU A 474 9.10 24.42 14.28
CA LEU A 474 7.95 25.21 14.77
C LEU A 474 6.88 24.34 15.43
N GLN A 475 6.66 23.12 14.93
CA GLN A 475 5.73 22.15 15.49
C GLN A 475 6.18 21.64 16.85
N ASP A 476 7.47 21.39 17.03
CA ASP A 476 8.06 20.93 18.28
C ASP A 476 8.09 22.03 19.34
N LYS A 477 8.22 23.30 18.92
CA LYS A 477 8.29 24.47 19.82
C LYS A 477 6.95 25.08 20.23
N THR A 478 5.86 24.74 19.56
CA THR A 478 4.53 25.30 19.90
C THR A 478 3.80 24.38 20.86
N ASP A 479 3.17 24.87 21.92
CA ASP A 479 2.29 24.05 22.78
C ASP A 479 0.82 24.09 22.33
N ASN A 480 0.49 24.97 21.38
CA ASN A 480 -0.87 25.13 20.89
C ASN A 480 -1.25 23.95 19.96
N SER A 481 -2.21 23.14 20.41
CA SER A 481 -2.67 21.93 19.70
C SER A 481 -3.22 22.20 18.30
N TRP A 482 -3.90 23.35 18.10
CA TRP A 482 -4.39 23.76 16.79
C TRP A 482 -3.23 24.12 15.85
N ARG A 483 -2.24 24.88 16.32
CA ARG A 483 -1.04 25.20 15.52
C ARG A 483 -0.23 23.94 15.19
N LYS A 484 -0.03 23.02 16.16
CA LYS A 484 0.60 21.70 15.90
C LYS A 484 -0.10 20.96 14.76
N SER A 485 -1.43 20.97 14.73
CA SER A 485 -2.22 20.32 13.69
C SER A 485 -2.03 20.99 12.32
N ILE A 486 -2.04 22.33 12.25
CA ILE A 486 -1.77 23.08 11.01
C ILE A 486 -0.38 22.73 10.45
N TYR A 487 0.66 22.78 11.28
CA TYR A 487 2.01 22.42 10.85
C TYR A 487 2.10 20.98 10.39
N GLY A 488 1.43 20.05 11.07
CA GLY A 488 1.34 18.65 10.65
C GLY A 488 0.74 18.49 9.25
N PHE A 489 -0.32 19.23 8.91
CA PHE A 489 -0.89 19.23 7.56
C PHE A 489 0.08 19.78 6.52
N GLN A 490 0.71 20.92 6.81
CA GLN A 490 1.68 21.55 5.90
C GLN A 490 2.92 20.68 5.66
N ILE A 491 3.44 20.03 6.70
CA ILE A 491 4.53 19.05 6.61
C ILE A 491 4.10 17.88 5.71
N GLY A 492 2.87 17.38 5.88
CA GLY A 492 2.29 16.34 5.03
C GLY A 492 2.26 16.73 3.54
N ASP A 493 1.82 17.95 3.24
CA ASP A 493 1.81 18.49 1.87
C ASP A 493 3.22 18.65 1.29
N LEU A 494 4.18 19.11 2.10
CA LEU A 494 5.58 19.21 1.69
C LEU A 494 6.22 17.84 1.46
N HIS A 495 5.89 16.81 2.25
CA HIS A 495 6.34 15.43 2.00
C HIS A 495 5.78 14.88 0.68
N ASN A 496 4.50 15.17 0.37
CA ASN A 496 3.91 14.81 -0.92
C ASN A 496 4.64 15.53 -2.07
N ARG A 497 4.96 16.82 -1.89
CA ARG A 497 5.75 17.58 -2.86
C ARG A 497 7.17 17.02 -3.02
N LYS A 498 7.87 16.68 -1.93
CA LYS A 498 9.19 16.00 -1.92
C LYS A 498 9.12 14.72 -2.73
N LYS A 499 8.12 13.88 -2.49
CA LYS A 499 7.92 12.61 -3.22
C LYS A 499 7.74 12.83 -4.72
N ASN A 500 7.00 13.86 -5.11
CA ASN A 500 6.79 14.18 -6.53
C ASN A 500 8.07 14.73 -7.18
N LEU A 501 8.81 15.61 -6.49
CA LEU A 501 10.11 16.11 -6.95
C LEU A 501 11.12 14.97 -7.13
N ARG A 502 11.18 14.02 -6.18
CA ARG A 502 12.02 12.82 -6.30
C ARG A 502 11.73 12.04 -7.57
N LYS A 503 10.46 11.74 -7.83
CA LYS A 503 10.04 11.01 -9.03
C LYS A 503 10.41 11.74 -10.32
N ASP A 504 10.23 13.05 -10.37
CA ASP A 504 10.60 13.87 -11.53
C ASP A 504 12.13 13.91 -11.72
N TYR A 505 12.88 14.08 -10.65
CA TYR A 505 14.35 14.08 -10.64
C TYR A 505 14.92 12.76 -11.17
N HIS A 506 14.46 11.62 -10.62
CA HIS A 506 14.89 10.28 -11.05
C HIS A 506 14.52 10.00 -12.51
N LEU A 507 13.33 10.42 -12.95
CA LEU A 507 12.92 10.31 -14.34
C LEU A 507 13.84 11.11 -15.27
N ARG A 508 14.21 12.34 -14.89
CA ARG A 508 15.10 13.19 -15.69
C ARG A 508 16.51 12.62 -15.80
N LEU A 509 17.03 12.02 -14.72
CA LEU A 509 18.31 11.33 -14.73
C LEU A 509 18.29 10.16 -15.73
N ALA A 510 17.27 9.31 -15.70
CA ALA A 510 17.12 8.24 -16.68
C ALA A 510 17.02 8.80 -18.11
N ASN A 511 16.17 9.81 -18.35
CA ASN A 511 16.06 10.46 -19.65
C ASN A 511 17.39 11.07 -20.15
N TRP A 512 18.22 11.57 -19.24
CA TRP A 512 19.55 12.10 -19.55
C TRP A 512 20.49 10.99 -20.04
N VAL A 513 20.48 9.84 -19.37
CA VAL A 513 21.23 8.65 -19.83
C VAL A 513 20.76 8.23 -21.22
N GLY A 514 19.46 8.15 -21.47
CA GLY A 514 18.95 7.81 -22.80
C GLY A 514 19.38 8.78 -23.90
N LEU A 515 19.45 10.07 -23.58
CA LEU A 515 19.96 11.09 -24.51
C LEU A 515 21.46 10.91 -24.81
N GLN A 516 22.25 10.53 -23.81
CA GLN A 516 23.66 10.16 -24.02
C GLN A 516 23.78 8.95 -24.95
N MET A 517 22.97 7.90 -24.75
CA MET A 517 22.97 6.70 -25.59
C MET A 517 22.64 7.02 -27.05
N VAL A 518 21.60 7.83 -27.29
CA VAL A 518 21.23 8.25 -28.65
C VAL A 518 22.34 9.06 -29.29
N SER A 519 22.96 9.98 -28.54
CA SER A 519 23.96 10.91 -29.08
C SER A 519 25.29 10.20 -29.37
N SER A 520 25.74 9.32 -28.48
CA SER A 520 26.94 8.50 -28.67
C SER A 520 26.73 7.34 -29.65
N GLY A 521 25.49 6.96 -29.92
CA GLY A 521 25.17 5.81 -30.77
C GLY A 521 25.39 4.45 -30.11
N ALA A 522 25.54 4.42 -28.78
CA ALA A 522 25.77 3.21 -28.01
C ALA A 522 24.64 2.18 -28.19
N ASP A 523 25.02 0.91 -28.20
CA ASP A 523 24.14 -0.25 -28.26
C ASP A 523 24.02 -0.98 -26.91
N LYS A 524 24.82 -0.62 -25.91
CA LYS A 524 24.77 -1.18 -24.55
C LYS A 524 24.72 -0.10 -23.47
N LEU A 525 23.85 -0.29 -22.49
CA LEU A 525 23.84 0.43 -21.21
C LEU A 525 24.24 -0.53 -20.09
N VAL A 526 25.25 -0.17 -19.32
CA VAL A 526 25.78 -0.95 -18.20
C VAL A 526 25.49 -0.19 -16.90
N ILE A 527 24.83 -0.87 -15.97
CA ILE A 527 24.51 -0.34 -14.64
C ILE A 527 24.95 -1.31 -13.56
N GLU A 528 25.26 -0.77 -12.38
CA GLU A 528 25.47 -1.59 -11.19
C GLU A 528 24.18 -2.25 -10.73
N ASP A 529 24.26 -3.52 -10.29
CA ASP A 529 23.18 -4.19 -9.59
C ASP A 529 23.18 -3.79 -8.10
N LEU A 530 22.55 -2.65 -7.81
CA LEU A 530 22.42 -2.11 -6.47
C LEU A 530 21.11 -2.58 -5.81
N ASP A 531 21.18 -3.50 -4.83
CA ASP A 531 20.07 -3.77 -3.89
C ASP A 531 20.32 -3.05 -2.56
N ILE A 532 20.38 -1.72 -2.61
CA ILE A 532 20.63 -0.90 -1.43
C ILE A 532 19.29 -0.53 -0.77
N ARG A 533 19.08 -1.01 0.44
CA ARG A 533 17.86 -0.74 1.22
C ARG A 533 18.14 0.15 2.40
N THR A 534 17.18 0.99 2.75
CA THR A 534 17.28 1.87 3.93
C THR A 534 17.10 1.13 5.26
N TYR A 535 16.71 -0.15 5.24
CA TYR A 535 16.46 -0.93 6.46
C TYR A 535 17.73 -1.09 7.30
N GLY A 536 17.67 -0.70 8.57
CA GLY A 536 18.83 -0.73 9.48
C GLY A 536 19.79 0.46 9.33
N THR A 537 19.62 1.32 8.31
CA THR A 537 20.43 2.53 8.14
C THR A 537 19.76 3.73 8.82
N ARG A 538 20.57 4.67 9.34
CA ARG A 538 20.09 5.92 9.99
C ARG A 538 20.88 7.12 9.49
N GLY A 539 20.37 8.32 9.76
CA GLY A 539 21.10 9.57 9.54
C GLY A 539 21.42 9.85 8.06
N ALA A 540 22.65 10.26 7.79
CA ALA A 540 23.10 10.68 6.46
C ALA A 540 23.04 9.55 5.42
N LEU A 541 23.38 8.31 5.81
CA LEU A 541 23.38 7.17 4.90
C LEU A 541 21.96 6.84 4.41
N ALA A 542 20.97 6.80 5.31
CA ALA A 542 19.58 6.59 4.93
C ALA A 542 19.09 7.67 3.96
N LYS A 543 19.45 8.94 4.20
CA LYS A 543 19.12 10.07 3.31
C LYS A 543 19.78 9.93 1.93
N ALA A 544 21.04 9.48 1.88
CA ALA A 544 21.74 9.23 0.63
C ALA A 544 21.03 8.16 -0.19
N ILE A 545 20.78 6.99 0.41
CA ILE A 545 20.06 5.86 -0.21
C ILE A 545 18.68 6.29 -0.69
N GLU A 546 17.90 6.99 0.14
CA GLU A 546 16.58 7.51 -0.24
C GLU A 546 16.61 8.48 -1.44
N SER A 547 17.75 9.08 -1.73
CA SER A 547 17.89 10.06 -2.80
C SER A 547 18.40 9.46 -4.12
N MET A 548 18.98 8.26 -4.09
CA MET A 548 19.55 7.61 -5.28
C MET A 548 18.46 7.19 -6.27
N ALA A 549 18.78 7.29 -7.56
CA ALA A 549 17.92 6.86 -8.65
C ALA A 549 18.25 5.40 -9.05
N ASP A 550 18.25 4.49 -8.08
CA ASP A 550 18.68 3.08 -8.21
C ASP A 550 17.60 2.13 -8.74
N ASP A 551 16.39 2.63 -9.02
CA ASP A 551 15.31 1.85 -9.61
C ASP A 551 15.66 1.44 -11.05
N THR A 552 16.19 0.22 -11.21
CA THR A 552 16.50 -0.41 -12.50
C THR A 552 15.36 -0.25 -13.51
N SER A 553 14.10 -0.28 -13.09
CA SER A 553 12.96 -0.20 -14.00
C SER A 553 12.88 1.14 -14.73
N LEU A 554 13.48 2.21 -14.18
CA LEU A 554 13.60 3.50 -14.87
C LEU A 554 14.51 3.40 -16.08
N TYR A 555 15.70 2.82 -15.93
CA TYR A 555 16.67 2.65 -17.02
C TYR A 555 16.25 1.59 -18.02
N ALA A 556 15.62 0.49 -17.58
CA ALA A 556 15.03 -0.49 -18.49
C ALA A 556 13.95 0.15 -19.39
N ARG A 557 13.10 1.02 -18.81
CA ARG A 557 12.13 1.78 -19.61
C ARG A 557 12.83 2.77 -20.55
N GLU A 558 13.92 3.37 -20.13
CA GLU A 558 14.67 4.29 -20.98
C GLU A 558 15.33 3.57 -22.15
N VAL A 559 15.94 2.40 -21.93
CA VAL A 559 16.49 1.54 -22.98
C VAL A 559 15.40 1.20 -24.02
N LEU A 560 14.19 0.86 -23.58
CA LEU A 560 13.05 0.67 -24.50
C LEU A 560 12.68 1.96 -25.26
N ALA A 561 12.81 3.13 -24.63
CA ALA A 561 12.61 4.42 -25.30
C ALA A 561 13.65 4.64 -26.41
N VAL A 562 14.92 4.36 -26.12
CA VAL A 562 16.03 4.47 -27.08
C VAL A 562 15.83 3.48 -28.23
N ARG A 563 15.55 2.20 -27.96
CA ARG A 563 15.24 1.19 -28.99
C ARG A 563 14.16 1.66 -29.95
N LYS A 564 13.05 2.15 -29.38
CA LYS A 564 11.93 2.68 -30.16
C LYS A 564 12.30 3.91 -30.98
N PHE A 565 13.14 4.79 -30.45
CA PHE A 565 13.53 6.02 -31.10
C PHE A 565 14.53 5.80 -32.24
N THR A 566 15.51 4.91 -32.04
CA THR A 566 16.59 4.66 -33.00
C THR A 566 16.28 3.53 -33.97
N GLY A 567 15.33 2.65 -33.65
CA GLY A 567 15.08 1.41 -34.37
C GLY A 567 16.16 0.34 -34.17
N LYS A 568 17.11 0.57 -33.26
CA LYS A 568 18.21 -0.36 -32.97
C LYS A 568 17.91 -1.22 -31.75
N TYR A 569 18.49 -2.42 -31.71
CA TYR A 569 18.57 -3.18 -30.48
C TYR A 569 19.56 -2.52 -29.52
N ILE A 570 19.18 -2.40 -28.25
CA ILE A 570 19.98 -1.76 -27.21
C ILE A 570 19.95 -2.64 -25.96
N GLU A 571 21.06 -3.18 -25.52
CA GLU A 571 21.12 -4.07 -24.36
C GLU A 571 21.18 -3.29 -23.03
N LEU A 572 20.50 -3.79 -21.99
CA LEU A 572 20.71 -3.35 -20.61
C LEU A 572 21.47 -4.45 -19.86
N VAL A 573 22.71 -4.17 -19.49
CA VAL A 573 23.58 -5.08 -18.77
C VAL A 573 23.67 -4.64 -17.31
N LYS A 574 23.52 -5.59 -16.40
CA LYS A 574 23.74 -5.39 -14.97
C LYS A 574 25.05 -6.05 -14.57
N THR A 575 25.89 -5.33 -13.86
CA THR A 575 27.17 -5.85 -13.36
C THR A 575 27.26 -5.70 -11.86
N SER A 576 28.11 -6.51 -11.22
CA SER A 576 28.39 -6.36 -9.80
C SER A 576 29.05 -5.00 -9.52
N ALA A 577 28.58 -4.31 -8.48
CA ALA A 577 29.21 -3.09 -7.98
C ALA A 577 30.54 -3.36 -7.24
N TYR A 578 30.95 -4.62 -7.13
CA TYR A 578 32.13 -5.00 -6.38
C TYR A 578 33.39 -4.36 -6.98
N ASN A 579 34.10 -3.59 -6.15
CA ASN A 579 35.34 -2.87 -6.46
C ASN A 579 35.27 -1.74 -7.51
N SER A 580 34.12 -1.46 -8.13
CA SER A 580 33.98 -0.42 -9.16
C SER A 580 34.49 0.96 -8.71
N SER A 581 34.22 1.32 -7.47
CA SER A 581 34.64 2.59 -6.85
C SER A 581 35.94 2.52 -6.05
N ARG A 582 36.64 1.38 -6.08
CA ARG A 582 37.87 1.12 -5.28
C ARG A 582 39.11 0.87 -6.13
N ILE A 583 38.97 0.43 -7.37
CA ILE A 583 40.09 0.11 -8.25
C ILE A 583 40.20 1.19 -9.31
N HIS A 584 41.38 1.79 -9.46
CA HIS A 584 41.68 2.73 -10.53
C HIS A 584 41.79 1.97 -11.85
N VAL A 585 40.94 2.27 -12.82
CA VAL A 585 40.86 1.52 -14.08
C VAL A 585 42.18 1.54 -14.85
N ASP A 586 42.87 2.68 -14.86
CA ASP A 586 44.06 2.86 -15.70
C ASP A 586 45.28 2.05 -15.21
N CYS A 587 45.43 1.83 -13.90
CA CYS A 587 46.64 1.19 -13.34
C CYS A 587 46.37 0.05 -12.35
N GLY A 588 45.11 -0.31 -12.09
CA GLY A 588 44.74 -1.37 -11.14
C GLY A 588 44.97 -1.03 -9.66
N GLY A 589 45.58 0.12 -9.35
CA GLY A 589 45.85 0.57 -7.99
C GLY A 589 44.58 0.89 -7.19
N ARG A 590 44.66 0.84 -5.84
CA ARG A 590 43.51 1.10 -4.97
C ARG A 590 43.27 2.60 -4.77
N LEU A 591 42.03 3.04 -4.87
CA LEU A 591 41.60 4.41 -4.55
C LEU A 591 41.47 4.57 -3.03
N LYS A 592 42.33 5.38 -2.43
CA LYS A 592 42.36 5.64 -0.98
C LYS A 592 41.35 6.74 -0.62
N ARG A 593 40.11 6.34 -0.31
CA ARG A 593 39.05 7.27 0.13
C ARG A 593 39.18 7.56 1.62
N ASP A 594 39.53 8.80 1.99
CA ASP A 594 39.42 9.29 3.36
C ASP A 594 38.08 10.01 3.58
N TYR A 595 37.16 9.29 4.24
CA TYR A 595 35.82 9.79 4.57
C TYR A 595 35.85 11.00 5.53
N SER A 596 36.89 11.14 6.36
CA SER A 596 37.02 12.27 7.28
C SER A 596 37.41 13.57 6.57
N ARG A 597 38.03 13.46 5.38
CA ARG A 597 38.49 14.59 4.55
C ARG A 597 37.56 14.87 3.36
N ASN A 598 36.33 14.33 3.39
CA ASN A 598 35.35 14.49 2.32
C ASN A 598 35.83 13.98 0.95
N GLN A 599 36.76 13.01 0.90
CA GLN A 599 37.28 12.38 -0.32
C GLN A 599 36.32 11.32 -0.88
N TYR A 600 35.02 11.64 -0.89
CA TYR A 600 34.00 10.78 -1.46
C TYR A 600 34.10 10.79 -2.97
N ASP A 601 34.13 11.98 -3.56
CA ASP A 601 33.93 12.12 -5.00
C ASP A 601 35.28 12.07 -5.75
N ILE A 602 36.39 12.50 -5.11
CA ILE A 602 37.76 12.45 -5.65
C ILE A 602 38.70 11.79 -4.63
N ALA A 603 39.52 10.82 -5.07
CA ALA A 603 40.47 10.11 -4.20
C ALA A 603 41.81 9.82 -4.90
N PRO A 604 42.95 9.84 -4.18
CA PRO A 604 44.24 9.46 -4.74
C PRO A 604 44.35 7.95 -4.98
N CYS A 605 44.98 7.57 -6.09
CA CYS A 605 45.37 6.18 -6.35
C CYS A 605 46.63 5.79 -5.55
N SER A 606 46.63 4.61 -4.93
CA SER A 606 47.77 4.10 -4.17
C SER A 606 49.01 3.80 -5.02
N GLU A 607 48.80 3.53 -6.31
CA GLU A 607 49.86 3.09 -7.23
C GLU A 607 50.46 4.27 -7.98
N CYS A 608 49.64 5.06 -8.67
CA CYS A 608 50.13 6.16 -9.51
C CYS A 608 50.01 7.55 -8.86
N GLY A 609 49.46 7.66 -7.64
CA GLY A 609 49.32 8.91 -6.90
C GLY A 609 48.30 9.92 -7.47
N LYS A 610 47.76 9.69 -8.68
CA LYS A 610 46.80 10.60 -9.34
C LYS A 610 45.52 10.75 -8.51
N MET A 611 44.98 11.96 -8.48
CA MET A 611 43.64 12.24 -7.94
C MET A 611 42.60 11.85 -8.97
N VAL A 612 41.74 10.90 -8.63
CA VAL A 612 40.77 10.28 -9.54
C VAL A 612 39.36 10.63 -9.11
N ASN A 613 38.53 11.10 -10.04
CA ASN A 613 37.09 11.18 -9.84
C ASN A 613 36.54 9.75 -9.73
N THR A 614 36.12 9.37 -8.53
CA THR A 614 35.74 8.00 -8.20
C THR A 614 34.47 7.54 -8.92
N HIS A 615 33.58 8.47 -9.29
CA HIS A 615 32.34 8.18 -10.01
C HIS A 615 32.59 7.93 -11.49
N LYS A 616 33.39 8.79 -12.13
CA LYS A 616 33.82 8.59 -13.52
C LYS A 616 34.62 7.29 -13.65
N ASN A 617 35.54 7.04 -12.72
CA ASN A 617 36.30 5.80 -12.68
C ASN A 617 35.40 4.58 -12.55
N ALA A 618 34.39 4.62 -11.66
CA ALA A 618 33.42 3.53 -11.53
C ALA A 618 32.66 3.30 -12.84
N ALA A 619 32.15 4.35 -13.49
CA ALA A 619 31.47 4.23 -14.77
C ALA A 619 32.36 3.59 -15.87
N ILE A 620 33.64 3.96 -15.94
CA ILE A 620 34.61 3.36 -16.87
C ILE A 620 34.89 1.89 -16.48
N TYR A 621 35.03 1.61 -15.19
CA TYR A 621 35.27 0.25 -14.68
C TYR A 621 34.17 -0.71 -15.14
N LEU A 622 32.90 -0.31 -15.01
CA LEU A 622 31.75 -1.12 -15.44
C LEU A 622 31.85 -1.49 -16.93
N VAL A 623 32.26 -0.55 -17.79
CA VAL A 623 32.47 -0.84 -19.21
C VAL A 623 33.64 -1.81 -19.41
N SER A 624 34.77 -1.61 -18.72
CA SER A 624 35.95 -2.49 -18.86
C SER A 624 35.67 -3.93 -18.45
N THR A 625 34.79 -4.18 -17.47
CA THR A 625 34.46 -5.54 -17.02
C THR A 625 33.77 -6.40 -18.08
N LEU A 626 33.23 -5.77 -19.13
CA LEU A 626 32.61 -6.47 -20.26
C LEU A 626 33.59 -6.85 -21.36
N SER A 627 34.80 -6.27 -21.36
CA SER A 627 35.79 -6.42 -22.42
C SER A 627 36.95 -7.35 -22.03
N GLY A 628 37.07 -7.72 -20.75
CA GLY A 628 38.12 -8.63 -20.28
C GLY A 628 37.78 -10.11 -20.50
N PRO A 629 38.78 -11.01 -20.58
CA PRO A 629 38.53 -12.43 -20.42
C PRO A 629 37.83 -12.62 -19.07
N GLN A 630 36.69 -13.34 -19.04
CA GLN A 630 35.99 -13.68 -17.80
C GLN A 630 36.99 -14.35 -16.87
N ASN A 631 37.51 -13.59 -15.90
CA ASN A 631 38.48 -14.11 -14.96
C ASN A 631 37.71 -15.02 -13.99
N PRO A 632 37.92 -16.34 -14.01
CA PRO A 632 37.10 -17.27 -13.23
C PRO A 632 37.31 -17.12 -11.71
N ASP A 633 38.31 -16.34 -11.28
CA ASP A 633 38.67 -16.16 -9.87
C ASP A 633 37.94 -14.99 -9.15
N ILE A 634 36.88 -14.41 -9.74
CA ILE A 634 36.06 -13.35 -9.11
C ILE A 634 34.58 -13.74 -8.97
N LEU A 635 34.29 -15.02 -8.70
CA LEU A 635 32.97 -15.49 -8.25
C LEU A 635 32.98 -15.98 -6.81
#